data_AF-A0A653G2E5-F1
#
_entry.id   AF-A0A653G2E5-F1
#
_cell.length_a   1.000
_cell.length_b   1.000
_cell.length_c   1.000
_cell.angle_alpha   90.00
_cell.angle_beta   90.00
_cell.angle_gamma   90.00
#
_symmetry.space_group_name_H-M   'P 1'
#
loop_
_entity.id
_entity.type
_entity.pdbx_description
1 polymer ?
#
loop_
_entity_poly.entity_id
_entity_poly.type
_entity_poly.pdbx_seq_one_letter_code
_entity_poly.pdbx_strand_id
1 'polypeptide(L)'
;MGPNSTPEQNPQGKSMEQQAQEAADRAIVQIREIQRSYESRFADLANIQDDGERARARAQLAKEASDRLREEISQHTTSSTEPGQADKPEDIKEKANNAKRLFLEVKELGNKEVNVGNKQSQLIVDKIVEQIKSGEISDKSILAVERFLGKQLLDGVVFSQPKEQSSATEEGIKNLLQIDPNIANLIYKTVADNPETYNTTAENLRQKILGSTAENNSGSQNQRENRYSENQEIQSEMIESGFQHAESYYLGRFTQDQMKLIQTFYSPTAFIEYLEDLSNRTPDGKKDPTKVLEEKNKIKEHIQHYYETNHKDFEPGDSLEKQVEKHWGEMVSEKMNWKVSDVINQLFLELQSKSPHKFYEEIMQSDPFYGPNAIQLRIQAALNALMTKVGQLEKNESDPLYQRLEKLNLYRHAESQEKHIEERDGKTYPRLKPIPYGEKIKTSDFIKYVGMTIDHTIHKAEYFHNSRAMYGHPAGEKGFYNQLGGFAESLKGTDIDEILMLPDGQQIMQAYQLYEKMLEEDFASLDWRHRPDQFQNQLERVNSKLEGEIIKQLMDFYPELPETRITNIVNAAVGISRGVFLTESEKSAYADPVDSEGNGMVASYSTNDAASLNVFNPLHNALRWQGEHNWNMMYFMPVEGQPGMWDHSKAWGNMAKYMDSFIAGKGRGTGKEKLPELFADAMMDINNVGGPNKRKGWRMQYSLDGHYVWDKDNTINAPETFKAMEAIGYEAVANFIDTDLMGKTLLKATESTNPVQAKEKKELFRYIFRKYFSDNPDKFQESDLDNYLSKLRVDGENEVLKNIKKNNGSASIGIGSWEEQVTYETSKLFMKNTKAYYVAARMPSKFLRIDRNRFTEDGVSRWEKTFKEFEKEKGWDRTKFDLTMKDLSMTEMLLRRKISEKIREQISFDKNWKLNQIDESFVSRLNEDIIRELLAKKSNGKDEFKSSKEIDDVVALWRYIRTDLGKDKFLDRVEGGGTEKIDNYTFTFGLEDTDISLIPYRGTGPRMIARAIKDTGSIEQSVTQWMLKMPDVLSEIAVSGKHDFTPIIEYLRTAKKAINDVHGSEGAQEFAYKIAGTVINYFKIDGMAKPFFGLFRLGKLNSIAAKYAGRSTAVWQWDSRDIDRFCVALESYRILPLNAYDLNKTERGKKDGKYIGGQLEDRWIKLPFLKKPIRFGKKRHIDFEFNGDRLRKNHGADWKAITFDMVNQFLPLALAFLLWKYIKDAMDEANGKKK
;
A
#
# COMPACT_ATOMS: atom_id res chain seq x y z
N MET A 1 -9.99 24.60 -27.63
CA MET A 1 -9.48 25.24 -28.87
C MET A 1 -8.09 24.70 -29.12
N GLY A 2 -7.82 24.25 -30.35
CA GLY A 2 -6.51 23.75 -30.84
C GLY A 2 -6.27 22.24 -30.71
N PRO A 3 -6.71 21.41 -31.69
CA PRO A 3 -6.30 20.02 -31.88
C PRO A 3 -5.21 19.95 -32.96
N ASN A 4 -3.99 19.53 -32.61
CA ASN A 4 -2.98 18.87 -33.45
C ASN A 4 -1.60 18.98 -32.79
N SER A 5 -1.25 17.95 -32.02
CA SER A 5 0.14 17.56 -31.81
C SER A 5 0.15 16.06 -31.57
N THR A 6 0.20 15.31 -32.68
CA THR A 6 0.71 13.93 -32.68
C THR A 6 2.08 13.93 -32.00
N PRO A 7 2.40 12.96 -31.13
CA PRO A 7 3.76 12.80 -30.64
C PRO A 7 4.66 12.52 -31.85
N GLU A 8 5.60 13.42 -32.12
CA GLU A 8 6.69 13.15 -33.06
C GLU A 8 7.39 11.86 -32.62
N GLN A 9 7.38 10.88 -33.51
CA GLN A 9 8.29 9.75 -33.42
C GLN A 9 9.71 10.32 -33.42
N ASN A 10 10.42 10.16 -32.31
CA ASN A 10 11.86 10.40 -32.25
C ASN A 10 12.53 9.68 -33.44
N PRO A 11 13.30 10.38 -34.29
CA PRO A 11 14.02 9.73 -35.37
C PRO A 11 14.96 8.69 -34.74
N GLN A 12 14.92 7.46 -35.24
CA GLN A 12 15.84 6.40 -34.82
C GLN A 12 17.28 6.92 -34.89
N GLY A 13 17.90 7.16 -33.74
CA GLY A 13 19.30 7.53 -33.65
C GLY A 13 20.15 6.40 -34.22
N LYS A 14 21.18 6.76 -35.00
CA LYS A 14 22.13 5.79 -35.60
C LYS A 14 22.74 4.91 -34.51
N SER A 15 22.92 3.61 -34.78
CA SER A 15 23.55 2.69 -33.83
C SER A 15 25.00 3.10 -33.54
N MET A 16 25.55 2.69 -32.39
CA MET A 16 26.94 3.00 -32.00
C MET A 16 27.94 2.49 -33.06
N GLU A 17 27.63 1.37 -33.71
CA GLU A 17 28.40 0.79 -34.82
C GLU A 17 28.36 1.68 -36.06
N GLN A 18 27.18 2.20 -36.43
CA GLN A 18 27.03 3.15 -37.54
C GLN A 18 27.78 4.45 -37.26
N GLN A 19 27.73 4.95 -36.03
CA GLN A 19 28.47 6.15 -35.62
C GLN A 19 29.99 5.93 -35.64
N ALA A 20 30.47 4.75 -35.20
CA ALA A 20 31.89 4.38 -35.25
C ALA A 20 32.39 4.21 -36.71
N GLN A 21 31.57 3.62 -37.58
CA GLN A 21 31.88 3.47 -39.00
C GLN A 21 31.93 4.83 -39.71
N GLU A 22 31.01 5.74 -39.41
CA GLU A 22 31.03 7.12 -39.92
C GLU A 22 32.19 7.97 -39.36
N ALA A 23 32.64 7.70 -38.13
CA ALA A 23 33.82 8.31 -37.55
C ALA A 23 35.09 7.80 -38.26
N ALA A 24 35.24 6.48 -38.43
CA ALA A 24 36.33 5.87 -39.18
C ALA A 24 36.36 6.35 -40.65
N ASP A 25 35.20 6.47 -41.30
CA ASP A 25 35.10 7.02 -42.65
C ASP A 25 35.49 8.51 -42.71
N ARG A 26 35.11 9.32 -41.70
CA ARG A 26 35.56 10.71 -41.58
C ARG A 26 37.06 10.82 -41.31
N ALA A 27 37.61 9.97 -40.45
CA ALA A 27 39.05 9.88 -40.21
C ALA A 27 39.80 9.49 -41.49
N ILE A 28 39.26 8.57 -42.29
CA ILE A 28 39.81 8.21 -43.61
C ILE A 28 39.69 9.37 -44.60
N VAL A 29 38.59 10.11 -44.60
CA VAL A 29 38.43 11.32 -45.41
C VAL A 29 39.43 12.39 -44.98
N GLN A 30 39.67 12.59 -43.68
CA GLN A 30 40.71 13.48 -43.16
C GLN A 30 42.12 12.98 -43.50
N ILE A 31 42.40 11.68 -43.43
CA ILE A 31 43.67 11.09 -43.89
C ILE A 31 43.83 11.34 -45.40
N ARG A 32 42.76 11.21 -46.19
CA ARG A 32 42.75 11.50 -47.63
C ARG A 32 42.83 13.00 -47.94
N GLU A 33 42.26 13.87 -47.12
CA GLU A 33 42.36 15.33 -47.23
C GLU A 33 43.73 15.83 -46.79
N ILE A 34 44.34 15.22 -45.78
CA ILE A 34 45.75 15.40 -45.43
C ILE A 34 46.58 14.94 -46.62
N GLN A 35 46.38 13.73 -47.16
CA GLN A 35 47.05 13.24 -48.38
C GLN A 35 46.87 14.20 -49.57
N ARG A 36 45.68 14.81 -49.77
CA ARG A 36 45.40 15.84 -50.79
C ARG A 36 46.03 17.20 -50.49
N SER A 37 46.10 17.63 -49.23
CA SER A 37 46.82 18.85 -48.84
C SER A 37 48.33 18.68 -49.08
N TYR A 38 48.81 17.44 -48.92
CA TYR A 38 50.13 16.99 -49.32
C TYR A 38 50.26 16.74 -50.83
N GLU A 39 49.17 16.72 -51.64
CA GLU A 39 49.27 16.67 -53.10
C GLU A 39 49.95 17.93 -53.65
N SER A 40 49.85 19.07 -52.95
CA SER A 40 50.65 20.27 -53.25
C SER A 40 52.17 20.05 -53.02
N ARG A 41 52.54 19.16 -52.09
CA ARG A 41 53.91 18.65 -51.89
C ARG A 41 54.24 17.45 -52.80
N PHE A 42 53.25 16.75 -53.36
CA PHE A 42 53.48 15.70 -54.36
C PHE A 42 53.90 16.23 -55.73
N ALA A 43 53.66 17.51 -56.03
CA ALA A 43 54.24 18.15 -57.21
C ALA A 43 55.79 18.06 -57.19
N ASP A 44 56.40 18.08 -56.01
CA ASP A 44 57.85 17.92 -55.84
C ASP A 44 58.29 16.44 -55.85
N LEU A 45 57.44 15.51 -55.37
CA LEU A 45 57.71 14.06 -55.36
C LEU A 45 57.58 13.40 -56.75
N ALA A 46 56.83 14.01 -57.68
CA ALA A 46 56.75 13.56 -59.08
C ALA A 46 58.08 13.71 -59.83
N ASN A 47 58.99 14.57 -59.34
CA ASN A 47 60.31 14.79 -59.91
C ASN A 47 61.40 13.83 -59.38
N ILE A 48 61.11 13.03 -58.35
CA ILE A 48 62.04 12.00 -57.86
C ILE A 48 62.00 10.82 -58.84
N GLN A 49 63.09 10.56 -59.57
CA GLN A 49 63.16 9.49 -60.57
C GLN A 49 63.36 8.09 -59.98
N ASP A 50 63.79 7.97 -58.72
CA ASP A 50 63.95 6.68 -58.04
C ASP A 50 62.65 6.21 -57.37
N ASP A 51 62.12 5.09 -57.84
CA ASP A 51 60.90 4.47 -57.31
C ASP A 51 61.08 3.98 -55.86
N GLY A 52 62.32 3.67 -55.45
CA GLY A 52 62.65 3.30 -54.07
C GLY A 52 62.51 4.45 -53.07
N GLU A 53 63.05 5.63 -53.39
CA GLU A 53 62.86 6.85 -52.61
C GLU A 53 61.40 7.32 -52.60
N ARG A 54 60.70 7.22 -53.74
CA ARG A 54 59.28 7.57 -53.82
C ARG A 54 58.41 6.65 -52.96
N ALA A 55 58.73 5.35 -52.90
CA ALA A 55 58.07 4.39 -52.01
C ALA A 55 58.39 4.65 -50.52
N ARG A 56 59.64 5.01 -50.18
CA ARG A 56 60.03 5.40 -48.81
C ARG A 56 59.34 6.69 -48.35
N ALA A 57 59.24 7.70 -49.22
CA ALA A 57 58.53 8.94 -48.92
C ALA A 57 57.02 8.72 -48.73
N ARG A 58 56.40 7.85 -49.54
CA ARG A 58 55.00 7.42 -49.35
C ARG A 58 54.80 6.66 -48.04
N ALA A 59 55.72 5.77 -47.68
CA ALA A 59 55.68 5.03 -46.42
C ALA A 59 55.88 5.96 -45.21
N GLN A 60 56.75 6.97 -45.33
CA GLN A 60 56.98 7.97 -44.29
C GLN A 60 55.78 8.89 -44.09
N LEU A 61 55.09 9.29 -45.17
CA LEU A 61 53.85 10.07 -45.10
C LEU A 61 52.66 9.26 -44.54
N ALA A 62 52.56 7.96 -44.86
CA ALA A 62 51.58 7.06 -44.25
C ALA A 62 51.83 6.88 -42.75
N LYS A 63 53.11 6.86 -42.35
CA LYS A 63 53.53 6.83 -40.95
C LYS A 63 53.18 8.14 -40.23
N GLU A 64 53.45 9.31 -40.82
CA GLU A 64 53.08 10.61 -40.22
C GLU A 64 51.56 10.79 -40.07
N ALA A 65 50.76 10.29 -41.02
CA ALA A 65 49.30 10.31 -40.91
C ALA A 65 48.78 9.37 -39.81
N SER A 66 49.39 8.19 -39.66
CA SER A 66 49.11 7.24 -38.57
C SER A 66 49.53 7.80 -37.21
N ASP A 67 50.67 8.49 -37.12
CA ASP A 67 51.17 9.11 -35.90
C ASP A 67 50.29 10.29 -35.45
N ARG A 68 49.76 11.11 -36.37
CA ARG A 68 48.75 12.15 -36.04
C ARG A 68 47.44 11.57 -35.52
N LEU A 69 46.97 10.47 -36.11
CA LEU A 69 45.76 9.77 -35.67
C LEU A 69 45.95 9.17 -34.26
N ARG A 70 47.14 8.63 -33.98
CA ARG A 70 47.54 8.18 -32.64
C ARG A 70 47.58 9.34 -31.64
N GLU A 71 48.03 10.51 -32.06
CA GLU A 71 48.08 11.71 -31.21
C GLU A 71 46.67 12.21 -30.86
N GLU A 72 45.71 12.21 -31.79
CA GLU A 72 44.29 12.52 -31.52
C GLU A 72 43.62 11.47 -30.60
N ILE A 73 43.88 10.18 -30.82
CA ILE A 73 43.39 9.10 -29.96
C ILE A 73 43.99 9.21 -28.55
N SER A 74 45.29 9.54 -28.44
CA SER A 74 46.00 9.71 -27.17
C SER A 74 45.50 10.92 -26.38
N GLN A 75 45.16 12.02 -27.05
CA GLN A 75 44.52 13.19 -26.44
C GLN A 75 43.14 12.87 -25.87
N HIS A 76 42.36 12.02 -26.56
CA HIS A 76 41.10 11.50 -26.05
C HIS A 76 41.29 10.65 -24.79
N THR A 77 42.33 9.81 -24.73
CA THR A 77 42.63 8.94 -23.56
C THR A 77 43.23 9.69 -22.36
N THR A 78 43.82 10.87 -22.56
CA THR A 78 44.34 11.70 -21.44
C THR A 78 43.23 12.52 -20.77
N SER A 79 42.19 12.92 -21.52
CA SER A 79 41.02 13.64 -20.97
C SER A 79 40.14 12.79 -20.03
N SER A 80 40.29 11.46 -20.06
CA SER A 80 39.53 10.51 -19.24
C SER A 80 40.22 10.08 -17.93
N THR A 81 41.38 10.67 -17.58
CA THR A 81 42.17 10.29 -16.39
C THR A 81 41.99 11.20 -15.17
N GLU A 82 40.81 11.19 -14.54
CA GLU A 82 40.64 11.34 -13.08
C GLU A 82 39.40 10.55 -12.61
N PRO A 83 39.55 9.42 -11.88
CA PRO A 83 38.43 8.70 -11.27
C PRO A 83 38.01 9.31 -9.92
N GLY A 84 38.29 10.60 -9.71
CA GLY A 84 38.03 11.29 -8.44
C GLY A 84 36.74 12.09 -8.40
N GLN A 85 36.15 12.47 -9.54
CA GLN A 85 34.97 13.35 -9.59
C GLN A 85 34.08 13.06 -10.82
N ALA A 86 33.33 11.97 -10.77
CA ALA A 86 32.16 11.78 -11.63
C ALA A 86 31.01 11.34 -10.73
N ASP A 87 30.36 12.32 -10.07
CA ASP A 87 29.36 12.07 -9.03
C ASP A 87 28.00 11.58 -9.57
N LYS A 88 27.83 11.46 -10.89
CA LYS A 88 26.55 11.09 -11.53
C LYS A 88 26.66 9.86 -12.44
N PRO A 89 25.71 8.90 -12.36
CA PRO A 89 25.68 7.70 -13.21
C PRO A 89 25.65 7.97 -14.72
N GLU A 90 25.12 9.13 -15.12
CA GLU A 90 24.99 9.56 -16.52
C GLU A 90 26.37 9.82 -17.16
N ASP A 91 27.31 10.42 -16.41
CA ASP A 91 28.66 10.72 -16.88
C ASP A 91 29.51 9.45 -17.08
N ILE A 92 29.31 8.44 -16.23
CA ILE A 92 29.98 7.12 -16.33
C ILE A 92 29.53 6.42 -17.62
N LYS A 93 28.22 6.46 -17.91
CA LYS A 93 27.64 5.84 -19.10
C LYS A 93 28.11 6.55 -20.37
N GLU A 94 28.21 7.88 -20.36
CA GLU A 94 28.73 8.65 -21.49
C GLU A 94 30.21 8.32 -21.76
N LYS A 95 31.05 8.34 -20.72
CA LYS A 95 32.47 7.96 -20.83
C LYS A 95 32.65 6.52 -21.32
N ALA A 96 31.87 5.57 -20.78
CA ALA A 96 31.91 4.18 -21.22
C ALA A 96 31.49 4.00 -22.68
N ASN A 97 30.46 4.73 -23.13
CA ASN A 97 30.06 4.72 -24.54
C ASN A 97 31.14 5.27 -25.47
N ASN A 98 31.85 6.32 -25.04
CA ASN A 98 32.99 6.86 -25.78
C ASN A 98 34.14 5.84 -25.88
N ALA A 99 34.46 5.15 -24.79
CA ALA A 99 35.46 4.09 -24.76
C ALA A 99 35.07 2.92 -25.70
N LYS A 100 33.81 2.46 -25.65
CA LYS A 100 33.29 1.42 -26.55
C LYS A 100 33.40 1.84 -28.02
N ARG A 101 33.04 3.09 -28.33
CA ARG A 101 33.15 3.66 -29.68
C ARG A 101 34.59 3.67 -30.17
N LEU A 102 35.54 4.03 -29.31
CA LEU A 102 36.97 4.05 -29.64
C LEU A 102 37.47 2.64 -30.03
N PHE A 103 37.16 1.61 -29.25
CA PHE A 103 37.58 0.24 -29.60
C PHE A 103 36.94 -0.27 -30.89
N LEU A 104 35.67 0.08 -31.15
CA LEU A 104 34.99 -0.22 -32.42
C LEU A 104 35.65 0.51 -33.60
N GLU A 105 36.03 1.77 -33.43
CA GLU A 105 36.71 2.58 -34.44
C GLU A 105 38.10 2.03 -34.76
N VAL A 106 38.88 1.64 -33.74
CA VAL A 106 40.20 1.00 -33.92
C VAL A 106 40.10 -0.31 -34.70
N LYS A 107 39.04 -1.10 -34.47
CA LYS A 107 38.77 -2.32 -35.26
C LYS A 107 38.45 -2.01 -36.72
N GLU A 108 37.59 -1.02 -36.97
CA GLU A 108 37.23 -0.63 -38.34
C GLU A 108 38.40 -0.02 -39.12
N LEU A 109 39.30 0.72 -38.45
CA LEU A 109 40.55 1.20 -39.04
C LEU A 109 41.49 0.04 -39.40
N GLY A 110 41.62 -0.96 -38.52
CA GLY A 110 42.38 -2.18 -38.80
C GLY A 110 41.83 -2.99 -39.98
N ASN A 111 40.49 -3.11 -40.10
CA ASN A 111 39.83 -3.74 -41.25
C ASN A 111 40.09 -3.03 -42.59
N LYS A 112 40.46 -1.75 -42.55
CA LYS A 112 40.78 -0.92 -43.72
C LYS A 112 42.29 -0.69 -43.91
N GLU A 113 43.11 -1.59 -43.36
CA GLU A 113 44.58 -1.62 -43.46
C GLU A 113 45.30 -0.41 -42.83
N VAL A 114 44.63 0.35 -41.96
CA VAL A 114 45.24 1.42 -41.16
C VAL A 114 45.67 0.83 -39.82
N ASN A 115 46.97 0.49 -39.69
CA ASN A 115 47.50 -0.12 -38.47
C ASN A 115 47.61 0.89 -37.32
N VAL A 116 46.66 0.86 -36.39
CA VAL A 116 46.67 1.72 -35.19
C VAL A 116 47.60 1.16 -34.10
N GLY A 117 47.81 -0.17 -34.05
CA GLY A 117 48.77 -0.87 -33.18
C GLY A 117 49.54 -1.98 -33.90
N ASN A 118 50.36 -2.74 -33.17
CA ASN A 118 51.05 -3.91 -33.72
C ASN A 118 50.08 -5.11 -33.86
N LYS A 119 50.47 -6.16 -34.61
CA LYS A 119 49.61 -7.34 -34.86
C LYS A 119 49.14 -8.05 -33.57
N GLN A 120 49.96 -7.98 -32.52
CA GLN A 120 49.66 -8.52 -31.18
C GLN A 120 48.52 -7.74 -30.51
N SER A 121 48.57 -6.41 -30.54
CA SER A 121 47.52 -5.57 -29.94
C SER A 121 46.17 -5.75 -30.63
N GLN A 122 46.16 -5.91 -31.96
CA GLN A 122 44.92 -6.04 -32.72
C GLN A 122 44.11 -7.29 -32.32
N LEU A 123 44.78 -8.40 -32.02
CA LEU A 123 44.13 -9.64 -31.56
C LEU A 123 43.39 -9.45 -30.23
N ILE A 124 43.94 -8.65 -29.32
CA ILE A 124 43.32 -8.37 -28.03
C ILE A 124 42.16 -7.38 -28.21
N VAL A 125 42.33 -6.35 -29.04
CA VAL A 125 41.26 -5.41 -29.40
C VAL A 125 40.08 -6.15 -30.04
N ASP A 126 40.32 -7.11 -30.93
CA ASP A 126 39.27 -7.88 -31.59
C ASP A 126 38.40 -8.65 -30.60
N LYS A 127 39.01 -9.24 -29.57
CA LYS A 127 38.31 -9.97 -28.50
C LYS A 127 37.53 -9.05 -27.57
N ILE A 128 38.08 -7.88 -27.26
CA ILE A 128 37.35 -6.84 -26.50
C ILE A 128 36.14 -6.37 -27.30
N VAL A 129 36.29 -6.14 -28.61
CA VAL A 129 35.18 -5.71 -29.48
C VAL A 129 34.12 -6.79 -29.64
N GLU A 130 34.49 -8.07 -29.68
CA GLU A 130 33.50 -9.17 -29.63
C GLU A 130 32.63 -9.08 -28.37
N GLN A 131 33.23 -8.79 -27.21
CA GLN A 131 32.51 -8.61 -25.94
C GLN A 131 31.67 -7.33 -25.89
N ILE A 132 32.12 -6.26 -26.56
CA ILE A 132 31.30 -5.03 -26.74
C ILE A 132 30.07 -5.35 -27.57
N LYS A 133 30.21 -6.09 -28.68
CA LYS A 133 29.11 -6.45 -29.58
C LYS A 133 28.14 -7.45 -28.96
N SER A 134 28.61 -8.39 -28.14
CA SER A 134 27.73 -9.30 -27.39
C SER A 134 27.01 -8.63 -26.21
N GLY A 135 27.42 -7.42 -25.83
CA GLY A 135 26.87 -6.70 -24.68
C GLY A 135 27.34 -7.26 -23.33
N GLU A 136 28.34 -8.14 -23.32
CA GLU A 136 28.82 -8.85 -22.13
C GLU A 136 29.82 -8.01 -21.30
N ILE A 137 30.38 -6.94 -21.88
CA ILE A 137 31.28 -6.03 -21.15
C ILE A 137 30.53 -4.87 -20.48
N SER A 138 30.71 -4.73 -19.17
CA SER A 138 30.08 -3.64 -18.40
C SER A 138 30.70 -2.28 -18.67
N ASP A 139 29.98 -1.20 -18.36
CA ASP A 139 30.46 0.19 -18.51
C ASP A 139 31.69 0.48 -17.63
N LYS A 140 31.78 -0.13 -16.44
CA LYS A 140 32.95 -0.02 -15.58
C LYS A 140 34.14 -0.82 -16.13
N SER A 141 33.86 -2.00 -16.69
CA SER A 141 34.88 -2.89 -17.24
C SER A 141 35.56 -2.28 -18.46
N ILE A 142 34.80 -1.68 -19.39
CA ILE A 142 35.39 -1.06 -20.58
C ILE A 142 36.25 0.16 -20.21
N LEU A 143 35.85 0.95 -19.22
CA LEU A 143 36.64 2.07 -18.70
C LEU A 143 37.93 1.59 -18.02
N ALA A 144 37.89 0.47 -17.31
CA ALA A 144 39.08 -0.14 -16.73
C ALA A 144 40.04 -0.65 -17.82
N VAL A 145 39.52 -1.30 -18.87
CA VAL A 145 40.33 -1.75 -20.02
C VAL A 145 41.00 -0.58 -20.72
N GLU A 146 40.25 0.48 -21.02
CA GLU A 146 40.79 1.71 -21.60
C GLU A 146 41.90 2.30 -20.72
N ARG A 147 41.66 2.40 -19.40
CA ARG A 147 42.62 2.99 -18.46
C ARG A 147 43.92 2.21 -18.32
N PHE A 148 43.83 0.89 -18.12
CA PHE A 148 45.01 0.08 -17.77
C PHE A 148 45.73 -0.51 -18.97
N LEU A 149 45.04 -0.66 -20.10
CA LEU A 149 45.58 -1.32 -21.29
C LEU A 149 45.42 -0.49 -22.57
N GLY A 150 44.61 0.56 -22.59
CA GLY A 150 44.31 1.33 -23.81
C GLY A 150 45.56 1.85 -24.51
N LYS A 151 46.52 2.39 -23.76
CA LYS A 151 47.80 2.86 -24.33
C LYS A 151 48.64 1.72 -24.91
N GLN A 152 48.70 0.59 -24.23
CA GLN A 152 49.47 -0.60 -24.64
C GLN A 152 48.84 -1.27 -25.88
N LEU A 153 47.51 -1.21 -26.00
CA LEU A 153 46.79 -1.68 -27.18
C LEU A 153 47.04 -0.78 -28.41
N LEU A 154 47.48 0.46 -28.22
CA LEU A 154 47.86 1.38 -29.30
C LEU A 154 49.36 1.32 -29.61
N ASP A 155 50.22 1.31 -28.59
CA ASP A 155 51.68 1.40 -28.72
C ASP A 155 52.36 0.04 -28.99
N GLY A 156 51.68 -1.06 -28.65
CA GLY A 156 52.15 -2.43 -28.83
C GLY A 156 52.16 -3.23 -27.51
N VAL A 157 51.64 -4.46 -27.56
CA VAL A 157 51.60 -5.36 -26.42
C VAL A 157 52.92 -6.12 -26.29
N VAL A 158 53.61 -5.97 -25.15
CA VAL A 158 54.91 -6.61 -24.89
C VAL A 158 54.89 -7.33 -23.56
N PHE A 159 55.38 -8.57 -23.54
CA PHE A 159 55.56 -9.38 -22.33
C PHE A 159 57.05 -9.51 -21.98
N SER A 160 57.38 -9.54 -20.70
CA SER A 160 58.77 -9.58 -20.22
C SER A 160 59.32 -11.01 -20.23
N GLN A 161 60.61 -11.21 -20.49
CA GLN A 161 61.23 -12.54 -20.47
C GLN A 161 61.37 -13.08 -19.04
N PRO A 162 61.54 -14.40 -18.82
CA PRO A 162 61.69 -14.97 -17.49
C PRO A 162 62.85 -14.28 -16.72
N LYS A 163 62.55 -13.78 -15.50
CA LYS A 163 63.45 -13.01 -14.59
C LYS A 163 63.64 -11.51 -14.90
N GLU A 164 62.96 -10.95 -15.89
CA GLU A 164 62.86 -9.49 -16.08
C GLU A 164 61.72 -8.88 -15.26
N GLN A 165 61.77 -7.56 -15.00
CA GLN A 165 60.68 -6.81 -14.36
C GLN A 165 59.41 -6.88 -15.22
N SER A 166 58.24 -6.88 -14.57
CA SER A 166 56.96 -6.96 -15.27
C SER A 166 56.79 -5.81 -16.26
N SER A 167 56.28 -6.12 -17.45
CA SER A 167 55.97 -5.08 -18.44
C SER A 167 54.73 -4.28 -18.04
N ALA A 168 54.56 -3.09 -18.61
CA ALA A 168 53.36 -2.28 -18.39
C ALA A 168 52.06 -3.00 -18.81
N THR A 169 52.13 -3.92 -19.78
CA THR A 169 50.98 -4.78 -20.15
C THR A 169 50.69 -5.81 -19.05
N GLU A 170 51.72 -6.44 -18.48
CA GLU A 170 51.56 -7.42 -17.40
C GLU A 170 51.00 -6.77 -16.12
N GLU A 171 51.48 -5.58 -15.77
CA GLU A 171 50.92 -4.79 -14.67
C GLU A 171 49.49 -4.32 -14.97
N GLY A 172 49.22 -3.88 -16.21
CA GLY A 172 47.88 -3.51 -16.64
C GLY A 172 46.88 -4.66 -16.52
N ILE A 173 47.27 -5.88 -16.92
CA ILE A 173 46.42 -7.08 -16.79
C ILE A 173 46.22 -7.46 -15.32
N LYS A 174 47.25 -7.35 -14.47
CA LYS A 174 47.13 -7.59 -13.01
C LYS A 174 46.16 -6.61 -12.35
N ASN A 175 46.25 -5.33 -12.69
CA ASN A 175 45.33 -4.31 -12.19
C ASN A 175 43.90 -4.55 -12.70
N LEU A 176 43.76 -5.00 -13.95
CA LEU A 176 42.47 -5.38 -14.50
C LEU A 176 41.88 -6.61 -13.79
N LEU A 177 42.70 -7.60 -13.44
CA LEU A 177 42.29 -8.81 -12.73
C LEU A 177 41.67 -8.50 -11.36
N GLN A 178 42.11 -7.43 -10.70
CA GLN A 178 41.54 -6.97 -9.43
C GLN A 178 40.17 -6.28 -9.58
N ILE A 179 39.84 -5.81 -10.78
CA ILE A 179 38.64 -5.00 -11.06
C ILE A 179 37.58 -5.82 -11.81
N ASP A 180 37.98 -6.53 -12.86
CA ASP A 180 37.16 -7.44 -13.65
C ASP A 180 37.98 -8.70 -14.04
N PRO A 181 37.87 -9.77 -13.24
CA PRO A 181 38.57 -11.02 -13.51
C PRO A 181 38.20 -11.67 -14.84
N ASN A 182 36.96 -11.49 -15.33
CA ASN A 182 36.49 -12.16 -16.53
C ASN A 182 37.15 -11.59 -17.79
N ILE A 183 37.22 -10.26 -17.89
CA ILE A 183 37.91 -9.60 -19.01
C ILE A 183 39.42 -9.80 -18.92
N ALA A 184 40.00 -9.77 -17.71
CA ALA A 184 41.42 -10.05 -17.53
C ALA A 184 41.77 -11.48 -17.95
N ASN A 185 40.93 -12.45 -17.60
CA ASN A 185 41.08 -13.84 -18.01
C ASN A 185 40.86 -14.04 -19.52
N LEU A 186 39.96 -13.29 -20.15
CA LEU A 186 39.78 -13.31 -21.61
C LEU A 186 41.06 -12.84 -22.32
N ILE A 187 41.64 -11.74 -21.87
CA ILE A 187 42.89 -11.20 -22.40
C ILE A 187 44.02 -12.19 -22.16
N TYR A 188 44.13 -12.72 -20.94
CA TYR A 188 45.10 -13.77 -20.59
C TYR A 188 44.98 -14.98 -21.50
N LYS A 189 43.76 -15.52 -21.68
CA LYS A 189 43.49 -16.68 -22.54
C LYS A 189 43.86 -16.39 -23.99
N THR A 190 43.54 -15.21 -24.49
CA THR A 190 43.89 -14.79 -25.86
C THR A 190 45.40 -14.79 -26.09
N VAL A 191 46.17 -14.37 -25.08
CA VAL A 191 47.63 -14.39 -25.13
C VAL A 191 48.16 -15.82 -24.98
N ALA A 192 47.62 -16.60 -24.04
CA ALA A 192 48.02 -17.97 -23.76
C ALA A 192 47.74 -18.93 -24.93
N ASP A 193 46.67 -18.70 -25.69
CA ASP A 193 46.29 -19.47 -26.88
C ASP A 193 47.16 -19.11 -28.10
N ASN A 194 47.95 -18.03 -28.04
CA ASN A 194 48.81 -17.55 -29.14
C ASN A 194 50.28 -17.32 -28.71
N PRO A 195 50.95 -18.27 -28.04
CA PRO A 195 52.23 -18.05 -27.36
C PRO A 195 53.37 -17.61 -28.30
N GLU A 196 53.41 -18.15 -29.52
CA GLU A 196 54.39 -17.78 -30.55
C GLU A 196 54.24 -16.32 -31.00
N THR A 197 53.02 -15.78 -30.93
CA THR A 197 52.73 -14.39 -31.32
C THR A 197 53.27 -13.41 -30.28
N TYR A 198 53.33 -13.77 -29.00
CA TYR A 198 53.73 -12.89 -27.90
C TYR A 198 55.11 -13.21 -27.31
N ASN A 199 55.84 -14.16 -27.90
CA ASN A 199 57.20 -14.56 -27.50
C ASN A 199 57.31 -14.97 -26.02
N THR A 200 56.27 -15.63 -25.50
CA THR A 200 56.14 -16.10 -24.11
C THR A 200 55.40 -17.45 -24.05
N THR A 201 55.48 -18.19 -22.94
CA THR A 201 54.76 -19.47 -22.75
C THR A 201 53.56 -19.27 -21.82
N ALA A 202 52.50 -20.07 -22.01
CA ALA A 202 51.32 -20.04 -21.13
C ALA A 202 51.68 -20.25 -19.65
N GLU A 203 52.68 -21.10 -19.38
CA GLU A 203 53.20 -21.36 -18.04
C GLU A 203 53.90 -20.13 -17.42
N ASN A 204 54.72 -19.42 -18.21
CA ASN A 204 55.40 -18.20 -17.76
C ASN A 204 54.40 -17.05 -17.50
N LEU A 205 53.38 -16.92 -18.36
CA LEU A 205 52.27 -15.99 -18.17
C LEU A 205 51.50 -16.31 -16.88
N ARG A 206 51.19 -17.59 -16.64
CA ARG A 206 50.49 -18.05 -15.44
C ARG A 206 51.27 -17.69 -14.18
N GLN A 207 52.55 -18.03 -14.14
CA GLN A 207 53.40 -17.75 -12.97
C GLN A 207 53.55 -16.25 -12.71
N LYS A 208 53.66 -15.42 -13.75
CA LYS A 208 53.85 -13.98 -13.60
C LYS A 208 52.57 -13.22 -13.28
N ILE A 209 51.43 -13.61 -13.84
CA ILE A 209 50.14 -12.92 -13.67
C ILE A 209 49.38 -13.45 -12.44
N LEU A 210 49.49 -14.75 -12.13
CA LEU A 210 48.70 -15.42 -11.08
C LEU A 210 49.52 -15.86 -9.84
N GLY A 211 50.85 -15.81 -9.86
CA GLY A 211 51.72 -16.12 -8.71
C GLY A 211 51.98 -17.63 -8.49
N SER A 212 53.18 -17.98 -8.02
CA SER A 212 53.69 -19.35 -7.91
C SER A 212 53.27 -20.09 -6.63
N THR A 213 52.77 -21.32 -6.76
CA THR A 213 52.85 -22.39 -5.75
C THR A 213 53.68 -23.55 -6.34
N ALA A 214 54.83 -23.88 -5.73
CA ALA A 214 55.60 -25.11 -5.97
C ALA A 214 55.11 -26.20 -4.98
N GLU A 215 55.11 -27.51 -5.25
CA GLU A 215 56.24 -28.42 -5.55
C GLU A 215 55.82 -29.76 -6.21
N ASN A 216 56.73 -30.30 -7.03
CA ASN A 216 57.02 -31.68 -7.50
C ASN A 216 56.09 -32.89 -7.18
N ASN A 217 55.68 -33.63 -8.23
CA ASN A 217 56.27 -34.94 -8.57
C ASN A 217 55.73 -35.53 -9.90
N SER A 218 56.62 -36.24 -10.59
CA SER A 218 56.55 -36.84 -11.93
C SER A 218 55.71 -38.12 -12.05
N GLY A 219 55.12 -38.38 -13.23
CA GLY A 219 54.80 -39.76 -13.66
C GLY A 219 53.71 -39.96 -14.73
N SER A 220 54.14 -40.01 -16.00
CA SER A 220 53.66 -40.88 -17.12
C SER A 220 52.15 -41.10 -17.42
N GLN A 221 51.75 -40.56 -18.58
CA GLN A 221 50.94 -41.19 -19.65
C GLN A 221 49.84 -42.20 -19.25
N ASN A 222 48.62 -41.70 -18.96
CA ASN A 222 47.33 -42.33 -19.33
C ASN A 222 46.12 -41.44 -18.95
N GLN A 223 46.12 -40.17 -19.36
CA GLN A 223 45.00 -39.25 -19.07
C GLN A 223 44.62 -38.46 -20.33
N ARG A 224 43.84 -39.08 -21.20
CA ARG A 224 43.02 -38.37 -22.20
C ARG A 224 41.52 -38.47 -21.94
N GLU A 225 41.06 -39.41 -21.12
CA GLU A 225 39.65 -39.52 -20.71
C GLU A 225 39.33 -38.84 -19.37
N ASN A 226 40.31 -38.58 -18.49
CA ASN A 226 40.07 -37.88 -17.22
C ASN A 226 39.97 -36.35 -17.33
N ARG A 227 40.35 -35.73 -18.46
CA ARG A 227 40.40 -34.26 -18.57
C ARG A 227 39.03 -33.56 -18.68
N TYR A 228 37.96 -34.30 -18.97
CA TYR A 228 36.61 -33.72 -18.94
C TYR A 228 36.03 -33.73 -17.51
N SER A 229 36.35 -34.74 -16.71
CA SER A 229 35.97 -34.83 -15.29
C SER A 229 36.86 -33.92 -14.41
N GLU A 230 38.17 -33.88 -14.64
CA GLU A 230 39.10 -32.98 -13.92
C GLU A 230 38.84 -31.50 -14.23
N ASN A 231 38.39 -31.12 -15.43
CA ASN A 231 38.03 -29.71 -15.68
C ASN A 231 36.72 -29.30 -15.00
N GLN A 232 35.80 -30.24 -14.76
CA GLN A 232 34.61 -30.00 -13.94
C GLN A 232 34.93 -30.00 -12.44
N GLU A 233 35.82 -30.88 -11.98
CA GLU A 233 36.33 -30.87 -10.59
C GLU A 233 37.19 -29.63 -10.32
N ILE A 234 38.09 -29.20 -11.22
CA ILE A 234 38.89 -27.99 -11.07
C ILE A 234 38.03 -26.72 -11.13
N GLN A 235 36.96 -26.67 -11.94
CA GLN A 235 36.00 -25.57 -11.87
C GLN A 235 35.16 -25.59 -10.59
N SER A 236 34.84 -26.77 -10.06
CA SER A 236 34.11 -26.93 -8.80
C SER A 236 34.99 -26.60 -7.59
N GLU A 237 36.26 -27.02 -7.61
CA GLU A 237 37.31 -26.67 -6.64
C GLU A 237 37.75 -25.20 -6.75
N MET A 238 37.70 -24.58 -7.93
CA MET A 238 37.92 -23.12 -8.07
C MET A 238 36.74 -22.31 -7.52
N ILE A 239 35.51 -22.83 -7.63
CA ILE A 239 34.31 -22.23 -7.02
C ILE A 239 34.29 -22.47 -5.50
N GLU A 240 34.69 -23.66 -5.03
CA GLU A 240 34.84 -24.01 -3.62
C GLU A 240 36.02 -23.28 -2.95
N SER A 241 37.16 -23.11 -3.63
CA SER A 241 38.32 -22.36 -3.10
C SER A 241 38.09 -20.85 -3.05
N GLY A 242 37.30 -20.30 -4.00
CA GLY A 242 36.79 -18.92 -3.93
C GLY A 242 35.86 -18.69 -2.73
N PHE A 243 35.19 -19.74 -2.25
CA PHE A 243 34.36 -19.74 -1.03
C PHE A 243 35.22 -19.84 0.24
N GLN A 244 36.25 -20.70 0.23
CA GLN A 244 37.19 -20.87 1.36
C GLN A 244 37.96 -19.59 1.71
N HIS A 245 38.32 -18.75 0.73
CA HIS A 245 39.03 -17.49 1.00
C HIS A 245 38.12 -16.35 1.49
N ALA A 246 36.80 -16.46 1.28
CA ALA A 246 35.81 -15.53 1.82
C ALA A 246 35.36 -15.91 3.26
N GLU A 247 35.71 -17.11 3.73
CA GLU A 247 35.15 -17.72 4.95
C GLU A 247 35.23 -16.82 6.20
N SER A 248 36.35 -16.16 6.47
CA SER A 248 36.56 -15.54 7.77
C SER A 248 35.68 -14.31 8.04
N TYR A 249 35.19 -13.63 6.99
CA TYR A 249 34.36 -12.41 7.12
C TYR A 249 32.91 -12.62 6.67
N TYR A 250 32.66 -13.53 5.70
CA TYR A 250 31.31 -13.92 5.25
C TYR A 250 30.56 -14.78 6.29
N LEU A 251 31.27 -15.68 6.98
CA LEU A 251 30.64 -16.76 7.77
C LEU A 251 30.22 -16.36 9.18
N GLY A 252 30.78 -15.30 9.76
CA GLY A 252 30.43 -14.88 11.12
C GLY A 252 28.96 -14.49 11.30
N ARG A 253 28.24 -14.27 10.19
CA ARG A 253 26.82 -13.87 10.19
C ARG A 253 25.85 -15.06 10.16
N PHE A 254 26.21 -16.23 9.65
CA PHE A 254 25.27 -17.33 9.43
C PHE A 254 25.50 -18.50 10.40
N THR A 255 24.43 -19.21 10.74
CA THR A 255 24.54 -20.47 11.51
C THR A 255 25.14 -21.58 10.64
N GLN A 256 25.67 -22.64 11.26
CA GLN A 256 26.22 -23.79 10.53
C GLN A 256 25.21 -24.42 9.56
N ASP A 257 23.93 -24.50 9.95
CA ASP A 257 22.87 -25.05 9.11
C ASP A 257 22.56 -24.15 7.91
N GLN A 258 22.54 -22.83 8.09
CA GLN A 258 22.35 -21.86 7.01
C GLN A 258 23.53 -21.89 6.04
N MET A 259 24.75 -22.04 6.55
CA MET A 259 25.95 -22.19 5.74
C MET A 259 25.92 -23.44 4.89
N LYS A 260 25.48 -24.56 5.47
CA LYS A 260 25.30 -25.82 4.73
C LYS A 260 24.33 -25.64 3.57
N LEU A 261 23.22 -24.92 3.76
CA LEU A 261 22.28 -24.60 2.67
C LEU A 261 22.96 -23.75 1.58
N ILE A 262 23.63 -22.65 1.95
CA ILE A 262 24.29 -21.75 0.98
C ILE A 262 25.32 -22.51 0.13
N GLN A 263 26.11 -23.39 0.74
CA GLN A 263 27.10 -24.22 0.05
C GLN A 263 26.46 -25.12 -1.01
N THR A 264 25.24 -25.60 -0.77
CA THR A 264 24.54 -26.47 -1.73
C THR A 264 24.21 -25.76 -3.04
N PHE A 265 24.09 -24.42 -3.04
CA PHE A 265 23.80 -23.66 -4.25
C PHE A 265 24.93 -23.68 -5.28
N TYR A 266 26.13 -24.13 -4.93
CA TYR A 266 27.28 -24.17 -5.82
C TYR A 266 27.45 -25.50 -6.58
N SER A 267 26.75 -26.56 -6.15
CA SER A 267 26.90 -27.91 -6.70
C SER A 267 25.55 -28.60 -6.90
N PRO A 268 25.22 -29.06 -8.13
CA PRO A 268 24.02 -29.87 -8.39
C PRO A 268 23.92 -31.08 -7.46
N THR A 269 25.03 -31.79 -7.24
CA THR A 269 25.06 -32.98 -6.37
C THR A 269 24.72 -32.63 -4.92
N ALA A 270 25.36 -31.59 -4.37
CA ALA A 270 25.10 -31.15 -3.00
C ALA A 270 23.66 -30.65 -2.81
N PHE A 271 23.11 -29.95 -3.80
CA PHE A 271 21.71 -29.50 -3.78
C PHE A 271 20.72 -30.66 -3.78
N ILE A 272 20.92 -31.65 -4.66
CA ILE A 272 20.08 -32.86 -4.72
C ILE A 272 20.17 -33.63 -3.40
N GLU A 273 21.37 -33.84 -2.87
CA GLU A 273 21.58 -34.51 -1.59
C GLU A 273 20.90 -33.78 -0.43
N TYR A 274 20.90 -32.44 -0.45
CA TYR A 274 20.23 -31.65 0.56
C TYR A 274 18.71 -31.76 0.48
N LEU A 275 18.12 -31.79 -0.72
CA LEU A 275 16.69 -32.02 -0.90
C LEU A 275 16.28 -33.44 -0.50
N GLU A 276 17.09 -34.45 -0.84
CA GLU A 276 16.88 -35.82 -0.38
C GLU A 276 17.00 -35.93 1.15
N ASP A 277 17.96 -35.24 1.77
CA ASP A 277 18.12 -35.19 3.22
C ASP A 277 16.91 -34.49 3.88
N LEU A 278 16.41 -33.39 3.31
CA LEU A 278 15.18 -32.72 3.75
C LEU A 278 13.96 -33.65 3.66
N SER A 279 13.85 -34.44 2.59
CA SER A 279 12.79 -35.45 2.42
C SER A 279 12.94 -36.63 3.39
N ASN A 280 14.09 -36.80 4.04
CA ASN A 280 14.35 -37.85 5.02
C ASN A 280 14.42 -37.32 6.47
N ARG A 281 14.07 -36.05 6.67
CA ARG A 281 14.04 -35.39 7.98
C ARG A 281 12.62 -35.05 8.41
N THR A 282 12.39 -35.19 9.70
CA THR A 282 11.14 -34.83 10.36
C THR A 282 10.93 -33.31 10.39
N PRO A 283 9.72 -32.81 10.74
CA PRO A 283 9.47 -31.38 10.95
C PRO A 283 10.39 -30.74 12.00
N ASP A 284 10.82 -31.51 13.02
CA ASP A 284 11.80 -31.10 14.05
C ASP A 284 13.27 -31.24 13.60
N GLY A 285 13.53 -31.50 12.31
CA GLY A 285 14.87 -31.50 11.70
C GLY A 285 15.74 -32.72 12.00
N LYS A 286 15.21 -33.72 12.72
CA LYS A 286 15.92 -34.96 13.09
C LYS A 286 15.83 -35.98 11.96
N LYS A 287 16.93 -36.71 11.77
CA LYS A 287 17.00 -37.82 10.80
C LYS A 287 16.49 -39.09 11.48
N ASP A 288 15.19 -39.32 11.39
CA ASP A 288 14.52 -40.48 12.00
C ASP A 288 13.50 -41.07 11.00
N PRO A 289 13.86 -42.17 10.33
CA PRO A 289 12.98 -42.84 9.36
C PRO A 289 11.63 -43.26 9.95
N THR A 290 11.59 -43.56 11.25
CA THR A 290 10.38 -43.97 11.98
C THR A 290 9.39 -42.82 12.05
N LYS A 291 9.88 -41.63 12.40
CA LYS A 291 9.06 -40.42 12.48
C LYS A 291 8.66 -39.86 11.11
N VAL A 292 9.50 -40.02 10.08
CA VAL A 292 9.11 -39.68 8.70
C VAL A 292 7.93 -40.55 8.24
N LEU A 293 7.96 -41.83 8.59
CA LEU A 293 6.84 -42.74 8.35
C LEU A 293 5.60 -42.37 9.17
N GLU A 294 5.76 -41.98 10.44
CA GLU A 294 4.66 -41.46 11.28
C GLU A 294 3.99 -40.23 10.65
N GLU A 295 4.77 -39.26 10.17
CA GLU A 295 4.21 -38.07 9.50
C GLU A 295 3.50 -38.40 8.19
N LYS A 296 4.07 -39.29 7.36
CA LYS A 296 3.38 -39.79 6.17
C LYS A 296 2.08 -40.53 6.52
N ASN A 297 2.07 -41.28 7.63
CA ASN A 297 0.85 -41.93 8.13
C ASN A 297 -0.19 -40.91 8.61
N LYS A 298 0.22 -39.82 9.29
CA LYS A 298 -0.69 -38.72 9.66
C LYS A 298 -1.30 -38.07 8.42
N ILE A 299 -0.50 -37.81 7.38
CA ILE A 299 -0.99 -37.30 6.09
C ILE A 299 -2.00 -38.29 5.49
N LYS A 300 -1.68 -39.59 5.50
CA LYS A 300 -2.56 -40.65 5.00
C LYS A 300 -3.91 -40.68 5.73
N GLU A 301 -3.89 -40.70 7.06
CA GLU A 301 -5.08 -40.67 7.90
C GLU A 301 -5.90 -39.40 7.64
N HIS A 302 -5.24 -38.26 7.48
CA HIS A 302 -5.89 -36.98 7.21
C HIS A 302 -6.57 -36.94 5.84
N ILE A 303 -5.90 -37.43 4.78
CA ILE A 303 -6.49 -37.56 3.44
C ILE A 303 -7.70 -38.51 3.50
N GLN A 304 -7.56 -39.68 4.12
CA GLN A 304 -8.67 -40.63 4.26
C GLN A 304 -9.85 -39.98 4.97
N HIS A 305 -9.61 -39.32 6.11
CA HIS A 305 -10.63 -38.63 6.86
C HIS A 305 -11.32 -37.53 6.03
N TYR A 306 -10.58 -36.76 5.24
CA TYR A 306 -11.13 -35.74 4.36
C TYR A 306 -12.06 -36.35 3.30
N TYR A 307 -11.61 -37.37 2.56
CA TYR A 307 -12.42 -38.01 1.50
C TYR A 307 -13.65 -38.71 2.06
N GLU A 308 -13.52 -39.39 3.20
CA GLU A 308 -14.62 -40.04 3.92
C GLU A 308 -15.66 -39.04 4.41
N THR A 309 -15.22 -37.96 5.07
CA THR A 309 -16.10 -36.92 5.65
C THR A 309 -16.83 -36.12 4.57
N ASN A 310 -16.19 -35.89 3.41
CA ASN A 310 -16.77 -35.13 2.31
C ASN A 310 -17.49 -36.03 1.27
N HIS A 311 -17.56 -37.34 1.50
CA HIS A 311 -18.15 -38.32 0.57
C HIS A 311 -17.65 -38.16 -0.87
N LYS A 312 -16.35 -37.91 -1.04
CA LYS A 312 -15.70 -37.76 -2.35
C LYS A 312 -14.92 -39.04 -2.68
N ASP A 313 -14.90 -39.39 -3.96
CA ASP A 313 -13.97 -40.38 -4.51
C ASP A 313 -12.71 -39.69 -5.03
N PHE A 314 -11.59 -40.42 -5.11
CA PHE A 314 -10.39 -39.94 -5.79
C PHE A 314 -10.66 -39.70 -7.28
N GLU A 315 -10.02 -38.70 -7.88
CA GLU A 315 -10.13 -38.47 -9.32
C GLU A 315 -9.58 -39.67 -10.12
N PRO A 316 -10.11 -39.98 -11.32
CA PRO A 316 -9.63 -41.10 -12.14
C PRO A 316 -8.12 -41.04 -12.40
N GLY A 317 -7.39 -42.06 -11.94
CA GLY A 317 -5.93 -42.14 -12.07
C GLY A 317 -5.14 -41.63 -10.85
N ASP A 318 -5.83 -41.05 -9.87
CA ASP A 318 -5.28 -40.69 -8.56
C ASP A 318 -5.43 -41.84 -7.56
N SER A 319 -4.61 -41.85 -6.50
CA SER A 319 -4.70 -42.85 -5.43
C SER A 319 -4.29 -42.25 -4.09
N LEU A 320 -4.71 -42.88 -2.98
CA LEU A 320 -4.32 -42.43 -1.64
C LEU A 320 -2.80 -42.30 -1.51
N GLU A 321 -2.04 -43.30 -1.96
CA GLU A 321 -0.58 -43.28 -1.95
C GLU A 321 -0.01 -42.14 -2.81
N LYS A 322 -0.60 -41.85 -3.97
CA LYS A 322 -0.16 -40.73 -4.82
C LYS A 322 -0.42 -39.37 -4.15
N GLN A 323 -1.56 -39.22 -3.47
CA GLN A 323 -1.86 -38.00 -2.73
C GLN A 323 -0.95 -37.83 -1.51
N VAL A 324 -0.66 -38.91 -0.78
CA VAL A 324 0.31 -38.88 0.33
C VAL A 324 1.68 -38.41 -0.17
N GLU A 325 2.17 -38.94 -1.30
CA GLU A 325 3.44 -38.50 -1.88
C GLU A 325 3.39 -37.06 -2.43
N LYS A 326 2.24 -36.62 -2.95
CA LYS A 326 2.02 -35.23 -3.37
C LYS A 326 2.14 -34.27 -2.18
N HIS A 327 1.34 -34.47 -1.13
CA HIS A 327 1.35 -33.63 0.07
C HIS A 327 2.69 -33.69 0.81
N TRP A 328 3.35 -34.85 0.81
CA TRP A 328 4.71 -34.97 1.31
C TRP A 328 5.69 -34.09 0.52
N GLY A 329 5.62 -34.12 -0.82
CA GLY A 329 6.47 -33.29 -1.69
C GLY A 329 6.18 -31.79 -1.56
N GLU A 330 4.92 -31.39 -1.41
CA GLU A 330 4.53 -30.01 -1.09
C GLU A 330 5.18 -29.54 0.22
N MET A 331 5.06 -30.34 1.28
CA MET A 331 5.68 -30.03 2.57
C MET A 331 7.22 -29.95 2.50
N VAL A 332 7.87 -30.84 1.73
CA VAL A 332 9.33 -30.77 1.52
C VAL A 332 9.72 -29.48 0.78
N SER A 333 8.93 -29.09 -0.22
CA SER A 333 9.14 -27.85 -0.99
C SER A 333 8.98 -26.62 -0.10
N GLU A 334 7.96 -26.60 0.77
CA GLU A 334 7.75 -25.54 1.77
C GLU A 334 8.90 -25.48 2.78
N LYS A 335 9.38 -26.62 3.29
CA LYS A 335 10.55 -26.67 4.20
C LYS A 335 11.79 -26.04 3.57
N MET A 336 12.01 -26.26 2.27
CA MET A 336 13.12 -25.62 1.56
C MET A 336 12.94 -24.10 1.54
N ASN A 337 11.75 -23.61 1.18
CA ASN A 337 11.47 -22.17 1.20
C ASN A 337 11.63 -21.58 2.60
N TRP A 338 11.24 -22.30 3.65
CA TRP A 338 11.46 -21.93 5.06
C TRP A 338 12.94 -21.77 5.39
N LYS A 339 13.80 -22.70 4.96
CA LYS A 339 15.26 -22.62 5.16
C LYS A 339 15.89 -21.47 4.38
N VAL A 340 15.37 -21.18 3.19
CA VAL A 340 15.77 -20.01 2.40
C VAL A 340 15.36 -18.71 3.10
N SER A 341 14.14 -18.62 3.65
CA SER A 341 13.70 -17.49 4.48
C SER A 341 14.64 -17.26 5.66
N ASP A 342 15.09 -18.33 6.35
CA ASP A 342 16.05 -18.21 7.45
C ASP A 342 17.39 -17.59 7.01
N VAL A 343 17.90 -17.96 5.82
CA VAL A 343 19.12 -17.35 5.25
C VAL A 343 18.92 -15.87 4.96
N ILE A 344 17.81 -15.50 4.32
CA ILE A 344 17.50 -14.09 4.01
C ILE A 344 17.33 -13.29 5.29
N ASN A 345 16.59 -13.80 6.27
CA ASN A 345 16.38 -13.13 7.55
C ASN A 345 17.71 -12.89 8.27
N GLN A 346 18.62 -13.85 8.22
CA GLN A 346 19.96 -13.70 8.79
C GLN A 346 20.82 -12.68 8.03
N LEU A 347 20.74 -12.69 6.70
CA LEU A 347 21.42 -11.70 5.84
C LEU A 347 21.01 -10.27 6.22
N PHE A 348 19.72 -10.09 6.52
CA PHE A 348 19.11 -8.80 6.87
C PHE A 348 18.89 -8.62 8.38
N LEU A 349 19.57 -9.40 9.23
CA LEU A 349 19.41 -9.31 10.68
C LEU A 349 19.69 -7.89 11.20
N GLU A 350 20.55 -7.13 10.55
CA GLU A 350 20.83 -5.73 10.91
C GLU A 350 19.61 -4.81 10.74
N LEU A 351 18.77 -5.04 9.71
CA LEU A 351 17.47 -4.35 9.55
C LEU A 351 16.51 -4.68 10.69
N GLN A 352 16.68 -5.85 11.31
CA GLN A 352 15.80 -6.39 12.33
C GLN A 352 16.26 -6.12 13.76
N SER A 353 17.57 -5.94 13.97
CA SER A 353 18.24 -5.85 15.27
C SER A 353 18.71 -4.44 15.64
N LYS A 354 18.65 -3.50 14.70
CA LYS A 354 18.91 -2.08 14.96
C LYS A 354 17.62 -1.29 14.80
N SER A 355 17.44 -0.26 15.63
CA SER A 355 16.36 0.71 15.45
C SER A 355 16.39 1.24 14.01
N PRO A 356 15.25 1.43 13.33
CA PRO A 356 15.20 1.80 11.92
C PRO A 356 15.52 3.29 11.71
N HIS A 357 16.75 3.70 12.05
CA HIS A 357 17.29 5.06 11.94
C HIS A 357 17.99 5.33 10.59
N LYS A 358 17.98 4.34 9.70
CA LYS A 358 18.52 4.39 8.34
C LYS A 358 17.56 3.71 7.40
N PHE A 359 17.44 4.24 6.18
CA PHE A 359 16.73 3.55 5.11
C PHE A 359 17.52 2.32 4.63
N TYR A 360 16.83 1.42 3.96
CA TYR A 360 17.35 0.14 3.46
C TYR A 360 18.60 0.33 2.62
N GLU A 361 18.59 1.32 1.72
CA GLU A 361 19.68 1.62 0.79
C GLU A 361 20.97 2.00 1.53
N GLU A 362 20.87 2.78 2.60
CA GLU A 362 22.01 3.16 3.42
C GLU A 362 22.64 1.96 4.14
N ILE A 363 21.80 0.97 4.52
CA ILE A 363 22.25 -0.26 5.17
C ILE A 363 22.91 -1.18 4.14
N MET A 364 22.32 -1.30 2.95
CA MET A 364 22.88 -2.07 1.84
C MET A 364 24.23 -1.53 1.35
N GLN A 365 24.46 -0.22 1.47
CA GLN A 365 25.68 0.45 1.04
C GLN A 365 26.74 0.56 2.15
N SER A 366 26.45 0.13 3.37
CA SER A 366 27.35 0.28 4.53
C SER A 366 28.69 -0.48 4.35
N ASP A 367 28.70 -1.58 3.60
CA ASP A 367 29.90 -2.33 3.24
C ASP A 367 29.75 -2.87 1.79
N PRO A 368 30.37 -2.23 0.79
CA PRO A 368 30.20 -2.61 -0.61
C PRO A 368 30.90 -3.93 -1.00
N PHE A 369 31.84 -4.42 -0.20
CA PHE A 369 32.64 -5.61 -0.53
C PHE A 369 32.16 -6.86 0.21
N TYR A 370 31.70 -6.69 1.46
CA TYR A 370 31.28 -7.78 2.33
C TYR A 370 29.94 -7.56 3.02
N GLY A 371 29.23 -6.47 2.69
CA GLY A 371 27.91 -6.18 3.21
C GLY A 371 26.80 -7.01 2.57
N PRO A 372 25.56 -6.82 3.04
CA PRO A 372 24.41 -7.64 2.63
C PRO A 372 24.19 -7.68 1.11
N ASN A 373 24.45 -6.58 0.40
CA ASN A 373 24.32 -6.51 -1.05
C ASN A 373 25.29 -7.45 -1.79
N ALA A 374 26.56 -7.48 -1.38
CA ALA A 374 27.55 -8.37 -1.98
C ALA A 374 27.17 -9.84 -1.74
N ILE A 375 26.65 -10.15 -0.54
CA ILE A 375 26.18 -11.50 -0.17
C ILE A 375 24.98 -11.92 -1.01
N GLN A 376 23.97 -11.07 -1.14
CA GLN A 376 22.81 -11.30 -2.00
C GLN A 376 23.22 -11.63 -3.44
N LEU A 377 24.08 -10.80 -4.05
CA LEU A 377 24.53 -10.98 -5.43
C LEU A 377 25.25 -12.32 -5.64
N ARG A 378 26.04 -12.77 -4.67
CA ARG A 378 26.71 -14.10 -4.76
C ARG A 378 25.72 -15.26 -4.65
N ILE A 379 24.73 -15.17 -3.76
CA ILE A 379 23.68 -16.20 -3.64
C ILE A 379 22.88 -16.28 -4.96
N GLN A 380 22.47 -15.14 -5.52
CA GLN A 380 21.76 -15.08 -6.80
C GLN A 380 22.60 -15.65 -7.95
N ALA A 381 23.89 -15.32 -8.02
CA ALA A 381 24.79 -15.87 -9.02
C ALA A 381 24.94 -17.40 -8.90
N ALA A 382 25.08 -17.91 -7.67
CA ALA A 382 25.16 -19.35 -7.40
C ALA A 382 23.88 -20.07 -7.84
N LEU A 383 22.70 -19.53 -7.50
CA LEU A 383 21.41 -20.09 -7.90
C LEU A 383 21.20 -20.10 -9.43
N ASN A 384 21.60 -19.03 -10.12
CA ASN A 384 21.52 -18.97 -11.59
C ASN A 384 22.45 -19.99 -12.26
N ALA A 385 23.66 -20.16 -11.72
CA ALA A 385 24.60 -21.18 -12.18
C ALA A 385 24.05 -22.59 -11.92
N LEU A 386 23.49 -22.84 -10.74
CA LEU A 386 22.86 -24.11 -10.37
C LEU A 386 21.68 -24.43 -11.29
N MET A 387 20.77 -23.48 -11.49
CA MET A 387 19.62 -23.61 -12.39
C MET A 387 20.07 -24.02 -13.80
N THR A 388 21.11 -23.38 -14.32
CA THR A 388 21.65 -23.67 -15.64
C THR A 388 22.24 -25.09 -15.72
N LYS A 389 23.05 -25.47 -14.72
CA LYS A 389 23.66 -26.82 -14.65
C LYS A 389 22.61 -27.92 -14.50
N VAL A 390 21.64 -27.75 -13.60
CA VAL A 390 20.53 -28.70 -13.40
C VAL A 390 19.66 -28.79 -14.64
N GLY A 391 19.36 -27.66 -15.30
CA GLY A 391 18.60 -27.65 -16.56
C GLY A 391 19.32 -28.35 -17.73
N GLN A 392 20.65 -28.46 -17.69
CA GLN A 392 21.42 -29.30 -18.63
C GLN A 392 21.34 -30.78 -18.26
N LEU A 393 21.44 -31.12 -16.96
CA LEU A 393 21.29 -32.49 -16.47
C LEU A 393 19.90 -33.07 -16.78
N GLU A 394 18.84 -32.26 -16.62
CA GLU A 394 17.46 -32.64 -16.96
C GLU A 394 17.23 -32.91 -18.46
N LYS A 395 18.20 -32.59 -19.33
CA LYS A 395 18.17 -32.90 -20.77
C LYS A 395 19.06 -34.09 -21.14
N ASN A 396 19.82 -34.63 -20.20
CA ASN A 396 20.76 -35.71 -20.43
C ASN A 396 20.39 -36.95 -19.60
N GLU A 397 19.53 -37.81 -20.16
CA GLU A 397 19.04 -39.04 -19.51
C GLU A 397 20.15 -40.05 -19.16
N SER A 398 21.33 -39.92 -19.77
CA SER A 398 22.48 -40.81 -19.52
C SER A 398 23.29 -40.43 -18.27
N ASP A 399 23.04 -39.26 -17.69
CA ASP A 399 23.72 -38.80 -16.48
C ASP A 399 23.18 -39.50 -15.23
N PRO A 400 24.02 -40.07 -14.33
CA PRO A 400 23.56 -40.69 -13.09
C PRO A 400 22.72 -39.77 -12.19
N LEU A 401 22.96 -38.45 -12.22
CA LEU A 401 22.18 -37.47 -11.45
C LEU A 401 20.77 -37.27 -12.02
N TYR A 402 20.53 -37.54 -13.31
CA TYR A 402 19.21 -37.43 -13.93
C TYR A 402 18.19 -38.33 -13.23
N GLN A 403 18.56 -39.58 -12.92
CA GLN A 403 17.68 -40.52 -12.23
C GLN A 403 17.33 -40.10 -10.79
N ARG A 404 18.19 -39.31 -10.14
CA ARG A 404 17.92 -38.75 -8.81
C ARG A 404 16.97 -37.55 -8.93
N LEU A 405 17.20 -36.67 -9.91
CA LEU A 405 16.35 -35.53 -10.21
C LEU A 405 14.91 -35.95 -10.52
N GLU A 406 14.71 -37.01 -11.30
CA GLU A 406 13.38 -37.52 -11.66
C GLU A 406 12.57 -38.00 -10.45
N LYS A 407 13.25 -38.46 -9.38
CA LYS A 407 12.63 -38.95 -8.15
C LYS A 407 12.21 -37.82 -7.20
N LEU A 408 12.68 -36.59 -7.41
CA LEU A 408 12.32 -35.45 -6.58
C LEU A 408 10.91 -34.96 -6.96
N ASN A 409 9.98 -35.05 -6.01
CA ASN A 409 8.63 -34.50 -6.14
C ASN A 409 8.61 -33.08 -5.57
N LEU A 410 8.90 -32.09 -6.42
CA LEU A 410 8.97 -30.67 -6.04
C LEU A 410 7.75 -29.90 -6.56
N TYR A 411 7.30 -28.93 -5.77
CA TYR A 411 6.08 -28.17 -6.01
C TYR A 411 6.33 -26.67 -5.85
N ARG A 412 5.59 -25.87 -6.61
CA ARG A 412 5.43 -24.42 -6.38
C ARG A 412 3.97 -24.10 -6.09
N HIS A 413 3.73 -22.96 -5.43
CA HIS A 413 2.40 -22.38 -5.43
C HIS A 413 2.13 -21.80 -6.83
N ALA A 414 1.08 -22.30 -7.47
CA ALA A 414 0.57 -21.81 -8.74
C ALA A 414 -0.89 -21.39 -8.58
N GLU A 415 -1.34 -20.46 -9.42
CA GLU A 415 -2.71 -19.97 -9.37
C GLU A 415 -3.51 -20.52 -10.54
N SER A 416 -4.80 -20.81 -10.29
CA SER A 416 -5.70 -21.34 -11.31
C SER A 416 -5.78 -20.39 -12.51
N GLN A 417 -5.47 -20.91 -13.70
CA GLN A 417 -5.64 -20.15 -14.95
C GLN A 417 -7.10 -19.74 -15.15
N GLU A 418 -7.26 -18.50 -15.63
CA GLU A 418 -8.51 -17.77 -15.86
C GLU A 418 -9.61 -18.61 -16.54
N LYS A 419 -10.86 -18.51 -16.07
CA LYS A 419 -12.03 -19.10 -16.77
C LYS A 419 -13.01 -18.07 -17.35
N HIS A 420 -12.94 -16.80 -16.95
CA HIS A 420 -13.86 -15.78 -17.46
C HIS A 420 -13.16 -14.45 -17.73
N ILE A 421 -13.30 -14.03 -18.98
CA ILE A 421 -12.97 -12.72 -19.52
C ILE A 421 -14.30 -11.96 -19.60
N GLU A 422 -14.45 -10.86 -18.86
CA GLU A 422 -15.50 -9.89 -19.15
C GLU A 422 -14.95 -8.87 -20.14
N GLU A 423 -15.61 -8.72 -21.30
CA GLU A 423 -15.25 -7.71 -22.29
C GLU A 423 -16.11 -6.45 -22.05
N ARG A 424 -15.51 -5.37 -21.53
CA ARG A 424 -16.17 -4.06 -21.40
C ARG A 424 -15.45 -3.05 -22.28
N ASP A 425 -16.21 -2.36 -23.13
CA ASP A 425 -15.70 -1.34 -24.06
C ASP A 425 -14.53 -1.85 -24.95
N GLY A 426 -14.57 -3.13 -25.35
CA GLY A 426 -13.50 -3.77 -26.13
C GLY A 426 -12.22 -4.05 -25.34
N LYS A 427 -12.26 -4.00 -24.00
CA LYS A 427 -11.18 -4.40 -23.11
C LYS A 427 -11.57 -5.62 -22.30
N THR A 428 -10.72 -6.64 -22.38
CA THR A 428 -10.74 -7.88 -21.61
C THR A 428 -10.33 -7.61 -20.16
N TYR A 429 -11.17 -7.96 -19.20
CA TYR A 429 -10.83 -7.97 -17.77
C TYR A 429 -10.90 -9.41 -17.26
N PRO A 430 -9.78 -9.98 -16.75
CA PRO A 430 -9.77 -11.33 -16.22
C PRO A 430 -10.39 -11.37 -14.81
N ARG A 431 -11.27 -12.36 -14.57
CA ARG A 431 -11.70 -12.70 -13.21
C ARG A 431 -10.66 -13.60 -12.56
N LEU A 432 -9.88 -13.03 -11.64
CA LEU A 432 -8.75 -13.69 -11.01
C LEU A 432 -9.21 -14.50 -9.80
N LYS A 433 -8.81 -15.78 -9.75
CA LYS A 433 -9.01 -16.62 -8.57
C LYS A 433 -7.74 -16.59 -7.71
N PRO A 434 -7.82 -16.14 -6.45
CA PRO A 434 -6.65 -15.97 -5.56
C PRO A 434 -6.23 -17.27 -4.88
N ILE A 435 -6.65 -18.42 -5.39
CA ILE A 435 -6.51 -19.69 -4.66
C ILE A 435 -5.25 -20.40 -5.19
N PRO A 436 -4.11 -20.32 -4.48
CA PRO A 436 -2.91 -21.05 -4.88
C PRO A 436 -3.11 -22.55 -4.66
N TYR A 437 -2.61 -23.37 -5.58
CA TYR A 437 -2.52 -24.81 -5.45
C TYR A 437 -1.08 -25.26 -5.73
N GLY A 438 -0.70 -26.42 -5.19
CA GLY A 438 0.60 -27.03 -5.47
C GLY A 438 0.66 -27.55 -6.91
N GLU A 439 1.54 -26.95 -7.73
CA GLU A 439 1.86 -27.44 -9.07
C GLU A 439 3.22 -28.16 -9.03
N LYS A 440 3.24 -29.43 -9.46
CA LYS A 440 4.47 -30.20 -9.59
C LYS A 440 5.34 -29.59 -10.70
N ILE A 441 6.60 -29.34 -10.39
CA ILE A 441 7.56 -28.73 -11.32
C ILE A 441 8.88 -29.50 -11.35
N LYS A 442 9.70 -29.23 -12.38
CA LYS A 442 11.05 -29.78 -12.49
C LYS A 442 12.00 -29.13 -11.48
N THR A 443 13.15 -29.74 -11.24
CA THR A 443 14.12 -29.23 -10.25
C THR A 443 14.74 -27.91 -10.72
N SER A 444 15.03 -27.76 -12.01
CA SER A 444 15.50 -26.48 -12.57
C SER A 444 14.48 -25.35 -12.39
N ASP A 445 13.20 -25.63 -12.65
CA ASP A 445 12.10 -24.70 -12.41
C ASP A 445 11.90 -24.40 -10.92
N PHE A 446 12.14 -25.39 -10.04
CA PHE A 446 12.08 -25.21 -8.59
C PHE A 446 13.21 -24.31 -8.10
N ILE A 447 14.44 -24.46 -8.62
CA ILE A 447 15.55 -23.55 -8.30
C ILE A 447 15.22 -22.12 -8.75
N LYS A 448 14.63 -21.96 -9.93
CA LYS A 448 14.14 -20.66 -10.39
C LYS A 448 13.09 -20.08 -9.44
N TYR A 449 12.14 -20.90 -8.99
CA TYR A 449 11.12 -20.51 -8.02
C TYR A 449 11.73 -20.10 -6.66
N VAL A 450 12.76 -20.81 -6.18
CA VAL A 450 13.53 -20.41 -4.99
C VAL A 450 14.22 -19.06 -5.20
N GLY A 451 14.83 -18.84 -6.37
CA GLY A 451 15.43 -17.56 -6.73
C GLY A 451 14.42 -16.41 -6.72
N MET A 452 13.25 -16.60 -7.34
CA MET A 452 12.16 -15.63 -7.30
C MET A 452 11.69 -15.36 -5.86
N THR A 453 11.53 -16.41 -5.05
CA THR A 453 11.12 -16.28 -3.63
C THR A 453 12.11 -15.44 -2.83
N ILE A 454 13.42 -15.57 -3.12
CA ILE A 454 14.45 -14.71 -2.52
C ILE A 454 14.21 -13.25 -2.89
N ASP A 455 14.08 -12.96 -4.18
CA ASP A 455 13.89 -11.59 -4.67
C ASP A 455 12.62 -10.94 -4.08
N HIS A 456 11.49 -11.66 -4.05
CA HIS A 456 10.25 -11.17 -3.44
C HIS A 456 10.41 -10.92 -1.94
N THR A 457 11.12 -11.80 -1.21
CA THR A 457 11.37 -11.61 0.22
C THR A 457 12.25 -10.39 0.48
N ILE A 458 13.22 -10.12 -0.40
CA ILE A 458 14.12 -8.97 -0.29
C ILE A 458 13.36 -7.67 -0.56
N HIS A 459 12.60 -7.59 -1.66
CA HIS A 459 11.78 -6.40 -1.95
C HIS A 459 10.75 -6.13 -0.83
N LYS A 460 10.17 -7.20 -0.26
CA LYS A 460 9.32 -7.09 0.94
C LYS A 460 10.07 -6.44 2.10
N ALA A 461 11.26 -6.96 2.40
CA ALA A 461 12.08 -6.48 3.51
C ALA A 461 12.48 -5.01 3.32
N GLU A 462 12.85 -4.62 2.10
CA GLU A 462 13.15 -3.23 1.72
C GLU A 462 11.97 -2.31 2.01
N TYR A 463 10.80 -2.60 1.44
CA TYR A 463 9.64 -1.70 1.59
C TYR A 463 9.14 -1.62 3.03
N PHE A 464 9.01 -2.75 3.72
CA PHE A 464 8.51 -2.78 5.10
C PHE A 464 9.51 -2.18 6.09
N HIS A 465 10.82 -2.28 5.82
CA HIS A 465 11.83 -1.57 6.59
C HIS A 465 11.71 -0.06 6.37
N ASN A 466 11.66 0.39 5.11
CA ASN A 466 11.57 1.80 4.77
C ASN A 466 10.28 2.44 5.30
N SER A 467 9.15 1.73 5.25
CA SER A 467 7.87 2.21 5.81
C SER A 467 7.92 2.38 7.32
N ARG A 468 8.65 1.52 8.05
CA ARG A 468 8.89 1.67 9.49
C ARG A 468 9.87 2.79 9.79
N ALA A 469 10.99 2.85 9.07
CA ALA A 469 12.03 3.85 9.25
C ALA A 469 11.49 5.26 9.06
N MET A 470 10.62 5.48 8.07
CA MET A 470 10.13 6.80 7.72
C MET A 470 9.45 7.58 8.88
N TYR A 471 8.97 6.89 9.91
CA TYR A 471 8.41 7.52 11.12
C TYR A 471 9.49 8.20 12.00
N GLY A 472 10.74 7.72 11.94
CA GLY A 472 11.88 8.30 12.65
C GLY A 472 12.68 9.34 11.86
N HIS A 473 12.43 9.50 10.56
CA HIS A 473 13.11 10.47 9.68
C HIS A 473 12.20 11.67 9.40
N PRO A 474 12.71 12.89 9.11
CA PRO A 474 11.88 14.02 8.69
C PRO A 474 11.19 13.77 7.35
N ALA A 475 10.02 14.38 7.13
CA ALA A 475 9.31 14.29 5.85
C ALA A 475 10.16 14.89 4.71
N GLY A 476 10.21 14.21 3.56
CA GLY A 476 10.88 14.71 2.36
C GLY A 476 10.25 15.99 1.80
N GLU A 477 10.90 16.61 0.81
CA GLU A 477 10.48 17.89 0.22
C GLU A 477 9.02 17.92 -0.27
N LYS A 478 8.51 16.75 -0.70
CA LYS A 478 7.14 16.57 -1.20
C LYS A 478 6.17 16.07 -0.12
N GLY A 479 6.54 16.05 1.15
CA GLY A 479 5.71 15.53 2.23
C GLY A 479 5.93 14.04 2.52
N PHE A 480 5.36 13.60 3.64
CA PHE A 480 5.54 12.26 4.21
C PHE A 480 5.03 11.20 3.23
N TYR A 481 3.77 11.30 2.80
CA TYR A 481 3.16 10.25 1.97
C TYR A 481 3.68 10.24 0.54
N ASN A 482 4.22 11.36 0.04
CA ASN A 482 4.87 11.36 -1.26
C ASN A 482 6.16 10.53 -1.23
N GLN A 483 6.94 10.65 -0.15
CA GLN A 483 8.15 9.85 0.07
C GLN A 483 7.82 8.35 0.23
N LEU A 484 6.84 8.01 1.07
CA LEU A 484 6.36 6.62 1.21
C LEU A 484 5.85 6.08 -0.12
N GLY A 485 5.11 6.90 -0.88
CA GLY A 485 4.64 6.55 -2.20
C GLY A 485 5.78 6.37 -3.20
N GLY A 486 6.92 7.03 -3.00
CA GLY A 486 8.16 6.81 -3.74
C GLY A 486 8.76 5.43 -3.47
N PHE A 487 8.85 5.04 -2.19
CA PHE A 487 9.27 3.68 -1.81
C PHE A 487 8.31 2.62 -2.36
N ALA A 488 7.01 2.90 -2.38
CA ALA A 488 6.00 1.96 -2.87
C ALA A 488 6.04 1.74 -4.40
N GLU A 489 6.75 2.57 -5.18
CA GLU A 489 6.88 2.36 -6.63
C GLU A 489 7.66 1.10 -6.99
N SER A 490 8.51 0.60 -6.08
CA SER A 490 9.17 -0.69 -6.26
C SER A 490 8.21 -1.88 -6.11
N LEU A 491 7.05 -1.68 -5.47
CA LEU A 491 6.03 -2.71 -5.28
C LEU A 491 5.05 -2.77 -6.44
N LYS A 492 4.89 -3.96 -7.01
CA LYS A 492 3.81 -4.32 -7.91
C LYS A 492 2.60 -4.84 -7.13
N GLY A 493 1.41 -4.74 -7.72
CA GLY A 493 0.19 -5.31 -7.14
C GLY A 493 0.25 -6.84 -6.95
N THR A 494 1.05 -7.53 -7.77
CA THR A 494 1.38 -8.96 -7.59
C THR A 494 2.19 -9.23 -6.34
N ASP A 495 2.98 -8.26 -5.89
CA ASP A 495 3.90 -8.44 -4.78
C ASP A 495 3.15 -8.58 -3.44
N ILE A 496 1.94 -8.00 -3.28
CA ILE A 496 1.11 -8.27 -2.08
C ILE A 496 0.67 -9.73 -2.04
N ASP A 497 0.16 -10.23 -3.17
CA ASP A 497 -0.30 -11.61 -3.27
C ASP A 497 0.87 -12.56 -2.96
N GLU A 498 2.04 -12.28 -3.55
CA GLU A 498 3.27 -13.06 -3.35
C GLU A 498 3.83 -12.95 -1.92
N ILE A 499 3.78 -11.78 -1.28
CA ILE A 499 4.20 -11.58 0.11
C ILE A 499 3.42 -12.48 1.06
N LEU A 500 2.12 -12.65 0.81
CA LEU A 500 1.24 -13.50 1.62
C LEU A 500 1.40 -14.99 1.30
N MET A 501 1.97 -15.33 0.15
CA MET A 501 2.36 -16.69 -0.25
C MET A 501 3.77 -17.07 0.19
N LEU A 502 4.54 -16.15 0.78
CA LEU A 502 5.85 -16.48 1.36
C LEU A 502 5.72 -17.48 2.52
N PRO A 503 6.80 -18.20 2.85
CA PRO A 503 6.87 -19.14 3.98
C PRO A 503 6.27 -18.65 5.30
N ASP A 504 6.51 -17.38 5.63
CA ASP A 504 6.05 -16.73 6.85
C ASP A 504 4.75 -15.94 6.66
N GLY A 505 4.14 -15.98 5.47
CA GLY A 505 3.00 -15.13 5.10
C GLY A 505 1.79 -15.31 6.01
N GLN A 506 1.51 -16.55 6.43
CA GLN A 506 0.44 -16.85 7.38
C GLN A 506 0.70 -16.24 8.76
N GLN A 507 1.92 -16.38 9.27
CA GLN A 507 2.32 -15.85 10.58
C GLN A 507 2.36 -14.33 10.56
N ILE A 508 2.80 -13.72 9.44
CA ILE A 508 2.77 -12.27 9.23
C ILE A 508 1.33 -11.75 9.26
N MET A 509 0.40 -12.42 8.58
CA MET A 509 -1.00 -12.03 8.61
C MET A 509 -1.61 -12.10 10.02
N GLN A 510 -1.28 -13.15 10.77
CA GLN A 510 -1.75 -13.30 12.16
C GLN A 510 -1.15 -12.25 13.08
N ALA A 511 0.15 -11.99 12.94
CA ALA A 511 0.84 -10.93 13.67
C ALA A 511 0.24 -9.56 13.33
N TYR A 512 -0.13 -9.31 12.07
CA TYR A 512 -0.82 -8.09 11.65
C TYR A 512 -2.21 -7.99 12.29
N GLN A 513 -3.05 -9.03 12.19
CA GLN A 513 -4.38 -9.03 12.81
C GLN A 513 -4.31 -8.81 14.34
N LEU A 514 -3.34 -9.44 15.00
CA LEU A 514 -3.12 -9.26 16.44
C LEU A 514 -2.60 -7.86 16.77
N TYR A 515 -1.63 -7.35 16.00
CA TYR A 515 -1.10 -5.99 16.12
C TYR A 515 -2.20 -4.95 16.01
N GLU A 516 -3.05 -5.05 14.98
CA GLU A 516 -4.18 -4.18 14.76
C GLU A 516 -5.16 -4.20 15.94
N LYS A 517 -5.45 -5.38 16.50
CA LYS A 517 -6.39 -5.52 17.63
C LYS A 517 -5.81 -4.92 18.90
N MET A 518 -4.56 -5.25 19.22
CA MET A 518 -3.88 -4.81 20.44
C MET A 518 -3.55 -3.33 20.41
N LEU A 519 -3.20 -2.75 19.25
CA LEU A 519 -3.03 -1.30 19.09
C LEU A 519 -4.31 -0.54 19.47
N GLU A 520 -5.45 -1.03 18.99
CA GLU A 520 -6.76 -0.45 19.33
C GLU A 520 -7.11 -0.60 20.81
N GLU A 521 -6.80 -1.76 21.41
CA GLU A 521 -6.98 -1.98 22.85
C GLU A 521 -6.11 -1.01 23.67
N ASP A 522 -4.86 -0.82 23.26
CA ASP A 522 -3.90 0.11 23.88
C ASP A 522 -4.38 1.56 23.84
N PHE A 523 -5.13 1.96 22.81
CA PHE A 523 -5.80 3.26 22.76
C PHE A 523 -7.07 3.28 23.60
N ALA A 524 -7.91 2.24 23.52
CA ALA A 524 -9.16 2.15 24.28
C ALA A 524 -8.92 2.20 25.80
N SER A 525 -7.89 1.50 26.27
CA SER A 525 -7.46 1.49 27.68
C SER A 525 -6.91 2.84 28.15
N LEU A 526 -6.74 3.80 27.24
CA LEU A 526 -6.37 5.20 27.53
C LEU A 526 -7.41 6.20 27.02
N ASP A 527 -8.66 5.76 26.79
CA ASP A 527 -9.75 6.62 26.29
C ASP A 527 -9.41 7.33 24.97
N TRP A 528 -8.66 6.65 24.10
CA TRP A 528 -8.21 7.18 22.81
C TRP A 528 -7.49 8.53 22.96
N ARG A 529 -6.58 8.59 23.92
CA ARG A 529 -5.61 9.68 24.09
C ARG A 529 -4.24 9.24 23.63
N HIS A 530 -3.47 10.15 23.06
CA HIS A 530 -2.15 9.82 22.57
C HIS A 530 -1.11 9.69 23.68
N ARG A 531 -0.24 8.69 23.54
CA ARG A 531 1.00 8.59 24.32
C ARG A 531 2.16 9.32 23.62
N PRO A 532 3.04 10.03 24.37
CA PRO A 532 4.23 10.67 23.82
C PRO A 532 5.18 9.72 23.07
N ASP A 533 5.22 8.45 23.44
CA ASP A 533 6.16 7.42 22.96
C ASP A 533 5.51 6.41 21.98
N GLN A 534 4.29 6.67 21.48
CA GLN A 534 3.51 5.70 20.70
C GLN A 534 4.25 5.12 19.47
N PHE A 535 4.94 5.97 18.71
CA PHE A 535 5.72 5.56 17.53
C PHE A 535 7.19 5.33 17.84
N GLN A 536 7.61 5.55 19.09
CA GLN A 536 8.99 5.42 19.50
C GLN A 536 9.28 3.99 19.93
N ASN A 537 10.47 3.52 19.58
CA ASN A 537 11.00 2.31 20.17
C ASN A 537 11.28 2.55 21.65
N GLN A 538 11.22 1.50 22.46
CA GLN A 538 11.71 1.59 23.83
C GLN A 538 13.20 1.97 23.82
N LEU A 539 13.64 2.74 24.83
CA LEU A 539 15.05 3.11 24.98
C LEU A 539 15.94 1.86 24.89
N GLU A 540 16.97 1.90 24.03
CA GLU A 540 17.90 0.79 23.74
C GLU A 540 17.28 -0.46 23.09
N ARG A 541 16.02 -0.42 22.64
CA ARG A 541 15.35 -1.55 21.97
C ARG A 541 14.94 -1.22 20.53
N VAL A 542 14.71 -2.28 19.75
CA VAL A 542 14.32 -2.18 18.34
C VAL A 542 12.81 -2.08 18.17
N ASN A 543 12.06 -2.58 19.14
CA ASN A 543 10.61 -2.69 19.10
C ASN A 543 9.95 -1.77 20.12
N SER A 544 8.73 -1.35 19.81
CA SER A 544 7.86 -0.66 20.77
C SER A 544 7.39 -1.61 21.89
N LYS A 545 6.79 -1.06 22.95
CA LYS A 545 6.22 -1.88 24.04
C LYS A 545 5.17 -2.87 23.51
N LEU A 546 4.28 -2.38 22.65
CA LEU A 546 3.22 -3.17 22.03
C LEU A 546 3.79 -4.30 21.17
N GLU A 547 4.79 -4.00 20.34
CA GLU A 547 5.48 -4.99 19.52
C GLU A 547 6.13 -6.08 20.39
N GLY A 548 6.75 -5.72 21.52
CA GLY A 548 7.31 -6.69 22.47
C GLY A 548 6.27 -7.60 23.13
N GLU A 549 5.08 -7.07 23.46
CA GLU A 549 3.97 -7.87 23.98
C GLU A 549 3.45 -8.89 22.94
N ILE A 550 3.37 -8.47 21.68
CA ILE A 550 2.97 -9.34 20.56
C ILE A 550 4.02 -10.42 20.31
N ILE A 551 5.31 -10.06 20.29
CA ILE A 551 6.40 -11.03 20.14
C ILE A 551 6.28 -12.11 21.22
N LYS A 552 6.05 -11.73 22.48
CA LYS A 552 5.86 -12.67 23.58
C LYS A 552 4.67 -13.59 23.35
N GLN A 553 3.50 -13.05 23.01
CA GLN A 553 2.31 -13.88 22.74
C GLN A 553 2.51 -14.85 21.57
N LEU A 554 3.18 -14.40 20.51
CA LEU A 554 3.51 -15.25 19.37
C LEU A 554 4.57 -16.29 19.72
N MET A 555 5.54 -16.00 20.59
CA MET A 555 6.52 -16.99 21.08
C MET A 555 5.85 -18.08 21.91
N ASP A 556 4.92 -17.70 22.79
CA ASP A 556 4.16 -18.65 23.59
C ASP A 556 3.29 -19.55 22.69
N PHE A 557 2.80 -19.00 21.57
CA PHE A 557 1.93 -19.71 20.63
C PHE A 557 2.68 -20.53 19.56
N TYR A 558 3.84 -20.05 19.12
CA TYR A 558 4.74 -20.67 18.13
C TYR A 558 6.10 -21.03 18.76
N PRO A 559 6.14 -21.93 19.76
CA PRO A 559 7.36 -22.25 20.50
C PRO A 559 8.46 -22.90 19.65
N GLU A 560 8.11 -23.40 18.46
CA GLU A 560 9.06 -23.97 17.49
C GLU A 560 9.84 -22.92 16.69
N LEU A 561 9.37 -21.66 16.65
CA LEU A 561 10.04 -20.59 15.93
C LEU A 561 11.04 -19.85 16.84
N PRO A 562 12.26 -19.56 16.35
CA PRO A 562 13.20 -18.76 17.11
C PRO A 562 12.71 -17.31 17.25
N GLU A 563 13.07 -16.65 18.35
CA GLU A 563 12.69 -15.27 18.66
C GLU A 563 13.02 -14.29 17.52
N THR A 564 14.16 -14.46 16.85
CA THR A 564 14.58 -13.63 15.72
C THR A 564 13.59 -13.69 14.55
N ARG A 565 13.05 -14.89 14.25
CA ARG A 565 12.07 -15.08 13.18
C ARG A 565 10.71 -14.51 13.56
N ILE A 566 10.28 -14.67 14.81
CA ILE A 566 9.05 -14.04 15.32
C ILE A 566 9.17 -12.52 15.29
N THR A 567 10.32 -11.97 15.68
CA THR A 567 10.59 -10.53 15.62
C THR A 567 10.46 -10.02 14.18
N ASN A 568 10.99 -10.75 13.19
CA ASN A 568 10.84 -10.41 11.77
C ASN A 568 9.38 -10.48 11.30
N ILE A 569 8.63 -11.50 11.72
CA ILE A 569 7.20 -11.64 11.43
C ILE A 569 6.43 -10.41 11.95
N VAL A 570 6.71 -9.97 13.18
CA VAL A 570 6.09 -8.78 13.78
C VAL A 570 6.53 -7.51 13.06
N ASN A 571 7.82 -7.36 12.74
CA ASN A 571 8.32 -6.21 11.98
C ASN A 571 7.64 -6.09 10.61
N ALA A 572 7.45 -7.21 9.90
CA ALA A 572 6.73 -7.23 8.62
C ALA A 572 5.24 -6.88 8.81
N ALA A 573 4.59 -7.38 9.86
CA ALA A 573 3.22 -7.02 10.21
C ALA A 573 3.04 -5.51 10.48
N VAL A 574 3.96 -4.90 11.21
CA VAL A 574 3.99 -3.43 11.41
C VAL A 574 4.24 -2.71 10.09
N GLY A 575 5.13 -3.24 9.23
CA GLY A 575 5.36 -2.72 7.88
C GLY A 575 4.10 -2.73 6.99
N ILE A 576 3.27 -3.78 7.09
CA ILE A 576 1.96 -3.86 6.43
C ILE A 576 1.01 -2.78 6.98
N SER A 577 0.93 -2.65 8.30
CA SER A 577 0.09 -1.64 8.96
C SER A 577 0.48 -0.22 8.57
N ARG A 578 1.78 0.12 8.59
CA ARG A 578 2.31 1.46 8.27
C ARG A 578 2.42 1.78 6.79
N GLY A 579 2.71 0.77 5.97
CA GLY A 579 3.10 0.93 4.58
C GLY A 579 2.08 0.45 3.56
N VAL A 580 1.18 -0.48 3.89
CA VAL A 580 0.22 -1.01 2.91
C VAL A 580 -1.18 -0.48 3.20
N PHE A 581 -1.70 -0.72 4.39
CA PHE A 581 -3.08 -0.35 4.73
C PHE A 581 -3.21 0.99 5.46
N LEU A 582 -2.11 1.52 5.99
CA LEU A 582 -2.04 2.77 6.78
C LEU A 582 -2.89 2.73 8.07
N THR A 583 -3.22 1.54 8.56
CA THR A 583 -4.15 1.35 9.70
C THR A 583 -3.59 1.85 11.02
N GLU A 584 -2.28 1.73 11.27
CA GLU A 584 -1.67 2.34 12.47
C GLU A 584 -1.78 3.87 12.45
N SER A 585 -1.56 4.50 11.29
CA SER A 585 -1.74 5.96 11.14
C SER A 585 -3.19 6.36 11.36
N GLU A 586 -4.14 5.60 10.81
CA GLU A 586 -5.58 5.87 10.96
C GLU A 586 -6.05 5.74 12.41
N LYS A 587 -5.70 4.64 13.08
CA LYS A 587 -6.04 4.41 14.49
C LYS A 587 -5.41 5.46 15.38
N SER A 588 -4.15 5.79 15.13
CA SER A 588 -3.49 6.89 15.83
C SER A 588 -4.22 8.21 15.57
N ALA A 589 -4.54 8.55 14.33
CA ALA A 589 -5.25 9.79 14.00
C ALA A 589 -6.65 9.89 14.65
N TYR A 590 -7.28 8.76 14.98
CA TYR A 590 -8.52 8.69 15.74
C TYR A 590 -8.36 9.14 17.19
N ALA A 591 -7.20 8.95 17.82
CA ALA A 591 -6.96 9.42 19.17
C ALA A 591 -6.89 10.97 19.25
N ASP A 592 -7.30 11.54 20.38
CA ASP A 592 -7.20 12.99 20.61
C ASP A 592 -5.71 13.35 20.90
N PRO A 593 -5.19 14.46 20.33
CA PRO A 593 -3.83 14.98 20.56
C PRO A 593 -3.70 15.65 21.94
N VAL A 594 -4.11 14.95 22.99
CA VAL A 594 -3.95 15.35 24.39
C VAL A 594 -3.10 14.29 25.10
N ASP A 595 -2.36 14.68 26.13
CA ASP A 595 -1.61 13.71 26.93
C ASP A 595 -2.52 12.61 27.50
N SER A 596 -1.93 11.45 27.76
CA SER A 596 -2.63 10.30 28.34
C SER A 596 -3.15 10.56 29.76
N GLU A 597 -2.68 11.61 30.43
CA GLU A 597 -3.10 12.00 31.78
C GLU A 597 -4.34 12.92 31.78
N GLY A 598 -4.72 13.48 30.63
CA GLY A 598 -5.78 14.47 30.50
C GLY A 598 -5.44 15.84 31.08
N ASN A 599 -4.16 16.13 31.33
CA ASN A 599 -3.70 17.38 31.93
C ASN A 599 -3.59 18.52 30.91
N GLY A 600 -3.83 18.24 29.63
CA GLY A 600 -3.77 19.24 28.56
C GLY A 600 -2.34 19.67 28.21
N MET A 601 -1.32 18.96 28.70
CA MET A 601 0.03 19.14 28.22
C MET A 601 0.15 18.52 26.84
N VAL A 602 0.76 19.27 25.93
CA VAL A 602 1.23 18.74 24.67
C VAL A 602 2.27 17.66 24.98
N ALA A 603 2.01 16.43 24.57
CA ALA A 603 3.09 15.45 24.49
C ALA A 603 4.03 15.88 23.34
N SER A 604 5.29 16.19 23.66
CA SER A 604 6.29 16.47 22.63
C SER A 604 6.73 15.15 22.00
N TYR A 605 6.15 14.81 20.85
CA TYR A 605 6.49 13.58 20.12
C TYR A 605 7.73 13.78 19.23
N SER A 606 8.25 12.69 18.65
CA SER A 606 9.43 12.73 17.76
C SER A 606 9.23 13.69 16.57
N THR A 607 10.29 14.02 15.83
CA THR A 607 10.25 15.02 14.75
C THR A 607 9.20 14.77 13.65
N ASN A 608 8.68 13.55 13.47
CA ASN A 608 7.83 13.22 12.32
C ASN A 608 6.46 12.58 12.57
N ASP A 609 6.11 12.25 13.82
CA ASP A 609 4.81 11.62 14.15
C ASP A 609 3.59 12.47 13.73
N ALA A 610 3.73 13.80 13.66
CA ALA A 610 2.65 14.67 13.19
C ALA A 610 2.47 14.53 11.68
N ALA A 611 3.56 14.39 10.93
CA ALA A 611 3.50 14.31 9.47
C ALA A 611 2.69 13.07 9.02
N SER A 612 2.86 11.94 9.71
CA SER A 612 2.10 10.71 9.48
C SER A 612 0.64 10.75 9.94
N LEU A 613 0.20 11.79 10.66
CA LEU A 613 -1.19 11.87 11.15
C LEU A 613 -1.98 13.00 10.49
N ASN A 614 -1.30 14.04 10.02
CA ASN A 614 -1.95 15.26 9.54
C ASN A 614 -2.93 15.07 8.38
N VAL A 615 -2.66 14.11 7.50
CA VAL A 615 -3.54 13.83 6.36
C VAL A 615 -4.88 13.23 6.81
N PHE A 616 -4.85 12.46 7.90
CA PHE A 616 -5.99 11.78 8.49
C PHE A 616 -6.69 12.64 9.52
N ASN A 617 -5.96 13.45 10.28
CA ASN A 617 -6.52 14.39 11.25
C ASN A 617 -5.52 15.54 11.48
N PRO A 618 -5.71 16.71 10.82
CA PRO A 618 -4.78 17.83 10.92
C PRO A 618 -4.68 18.44 12.34
N LEU A 619 -5.59 18.11 13.26
CA LEU A 619 -5.53 18.61 14.64
C LEU A 619 -4.28 18.12 15.38
N HIS A 620 -3.72 16.98 14.98
CA HIS A 620 -2.46 16.44 15.51
C HIS A 620 -1.24 17.34 15.27
N ASN A 621 -1.32 18.30 14.36
CA ASN A 621 -0.31 19.35 14.20
C ASN A 621 -0.81 20.70 14.72
N ALA A 622 -2.07 21.04 14.44
CA ALA A 622 -2.64 22.32 14.86
C ALA A 622 -2.65 22.51 16.39
N LEU A 623 -2.98 21.48 17.16
CA LEU A 623 -3.07 21.55 18.62
C LEU A 623 -1.76 21.13 19.32
N ARG A 624 -0.89 20.42 18.59
CA ARG A 624 0.37 19.86 19.12
C ARG A 624 1.45 20.90 19.37
N TRP A 625 1.62 21.95 18.58
CA TRP A 625 2.71 22.90 18.81
C TRP A 625 2.29 24.17 19.55
N GLN A 626 1.09 24.15 20.14
CA GLN A 626 0.50 25.29 20.83
C GLN A 626 0.64 25.11 22.35
N GLY A 627 1.21 26.10 23.04
CA GLY A 627 1.21 26.11 24.51
C GLY A 627 -0.23 26.10 25.07
N GLU A 628 -0.39 25.72 26.34
CA GLU A 628 -1.68 25.52 27.05
C GLU A 628 -2.71 26.66 26.91
N HIS A 629 -2.33 27.85 26.43
CA HIS A 629 -3.19 29.04 26.31
C HIS A 629 -3.43 29.51 24.87
N ASN A 630 -2.94 28.79 23.86
CA ASN A 630 -2.93 29.25 22.46
C ASN A 630 -3.81 28.43 21.50
N TRP A 631 -4.68 27.55 22.01
CA TRP A 631 -5.57 26.76 21.16
C TRP A 631 -6.49 27.66 20.34
N ASN A 632 -6.36 27.57 19.02
CA ASN A 632 -7.19 28.36 18.13
C ASN A 632 -8.64 27.85 18.19
N MET A 633 -9.51 28.59 18.88
CA MET A 633 -10.93 28.26 19.04
C MET A 633 -11.69 28.06 17.72
N MET A 634 -11.14 28.51 16.59
CA MET A 634 -11.72 28.31 15.25
C MET A 634 -11.92 26.82 14.96
N TYR A 635 -11.01 25.96 15.43
CA TYR A 635 -11.13 24.51 15.23
C TYR A 635 -12.36 23.92 15.94
N PHE A 636 -12.90 24.61 16.95
CA PHE A 636 -14.06 24.17 17.73
C PHE A 636 -15.36 24.85 17.27
N MET A 637 -15.37 25.50 16.11
CA MET A 637 -16.59 26.09 15.52
C MET A 637 -17.59 25.02 15.07
N PRO A 638 -18.91 25.29 15.10
CA PRO A 638 -19.91 24.43 14.48
C PRO A 638 -19.84 24.52 12.95
N VAL A 639 -19.96 23.37 12.28
CA VAL A 639 -19.96 23.27 10.81
C VAL A 639 -21.32 23.69 10.22
N GLU A 640 -22.41 23.40 10.92
CA GLU A 640 -23.76 23.78 10.51
C GLU A 640 -24.16 25.17 11.03
N GLY A 641 -25.04 25.85 10.29
CA GLY A 641 -25.65 27.11 10.74
C GLY A 641 -26.60 26.90 11.93
N GLN A 642 -26.62 27.84 12.89
CA GLN A 642 -27.56 27.77 13.99
C GLN A 642 -28.98 28.17 13.55
N PRO A 643 -30.03 27.38 13.87
CA PRO A 643 -31.41 27.78 13.59
C PRO A 643 -31.81 28.97 14.46
N GLY A 644 -32.42 29.99 13.84
CA GLY A 644 -32.83 31.24 14.50
C GLY A 644 -31.89 32.42 14.18
N MET A 645 -31.96 33.48 14.99
CA MET A 645 -31.03 34.61 14.85
C MET A 645 -29.62 34.18 15.28
N TRP A 646 -28.64 34.45 14.41
CA TRP A 646 -27.22 34.20 14.70
C TRP A 646 -26.72 35.06 15.86
N ASP A 647 -26.00 34.43 16.79
CA ASP A 647 -25.37 35.05 17.96
C ASP A 647 -23.94 34.49 18.14
N HIS A 648 -22.96 35.32 17.80
CA HIS A 648 -21.55 34.98 17.90
C HIS A 648 -21.09 34.76 19.35
N SER A 649 -21.71 35.39 20.35
CA SER A 649 -21.34 35.22 21.76
C SER A 649 -21.79 33.85 22.28
N LYS A 650 -22.98 33.40 21.86
CA LYS A 650 -23.44 32.03 22.10
C LYS A 650 -22.54 31.01 21.39
N ALA A 651 -22.20 31.26 20.12
CA ALA A 651 -21.26 30.41 19.39
C ALA A 651 -19.89 30.33 20.10
N TRP A 652 -19.34 31.47 20.55
CA TRP A 652 -18.09 31.53 21.30
C TRP A 652 -18.13 30.78 22.64
N GLY A 653 -19.20 30.94 23.41
CA GLY A 653 -19.39 30.19 24.65
C GLY A 653 -19.50 28.69 24.42
N ASN A 654 -20.11 28.26 23.31
CA ASN A 654 -20.13 26.85 22.93
C ASN A 654 -18.72 26.36 22.54
N MET A 655 -17.97 27.11 21.72
CA MET A 655 -16.57 26.78 21.37
C MET A 655 -15.70 26.52 22.60
N ALA A 656 -15.81 27.37 23.63
CA ALA A 656 -15.09 27.17 24.88
C ALA A 656 -15.48 25.85 25.57
N LYS A 657 -16.79 25.56 25.68
CA LYS A 657 -17.27 24.28 26.26
C LYS A 657 -16.77 23.05 25.50
N TYR A 658 -16.63 23.17 24.18
CA TYR A 658 -16.12 22.10 23.34
C TYR A 658 -14.63 21.86 23.53
N MET A 659 -13.86 22.94 23.61
CA MET A 659 -12.44 22.87 23.95
C MET A 659 -12.25 22.21 25.31
N ASP A 660 -13.03 22.62 26.33
CA ASP A 660 -12.99 22.01 27.66
C ASP A 660 -13.39 20.52 27.64
N SER A 661 -14.41 20.15 26.86
CA SER A 661 -14.83 18.76 26.67
C SER A 661 -13.75 17.92 25.99
N PHE A 662 -13.03 18.50 25.02
CA PHE A 662 -11.91 17.86 24.32
C PHE A 662 -10.73 17.61 25.27
N ILE A 663 -10.33 18.62 26.05
CA ILE A 663 -9.23 18.50 27.02
C ILE A 663 -9.59 17.51 28.14
N ALA A 664 -10.80 17.62 28.69
CA ALA A 664 -11.23 16.78 29.81
C ALA A 664 -11.68 15.36 29.38
N GLY A 665 -11.82 15.09 28.08
CA GLY A 665 -12.40 13.86 27.54
C GLY A 665 -13.87 13.64 27.95
N LYS A 666 -14.64 14.70 28.19
CA LYS A 666 -16.05 14.60 28.62
C LYS A 666 -16.99 14.53 27.41
N GLY A 667 -18.08 13.77 27.53
CA GLY A 667 -19.08 13.60 26.48
C GLY A 667 -19.82 14.90 26.08
N ARG A 668 -20.55 14.85 24.95
CA ARG A 668 -21.23 16.02 24.34
C ARG A 668 -22.52 16.47 25.05
N GLY A 669 -22.79 15.99 26.26
CA GLY A 669 -24.02 16.26 27.01
C GLY A 669 -25.28 15.63 26.41
N THR A 670 -26.42 15.75 27.10
CA THR A 670 -27.71 15.19 26.68
C THR A 670 -28.82 16.24 26.60
N GLY A 671 -29.90 15.92 25.89
CA GLY A 671 -31.10 16.76 25.83
C GLY A 671 -30.85 18.16 25.25
N LYS A 672 -31.27 19.22 25.95
CA LYS A 672 -31.11 20.62 25.51
C LYS A 672 -29.68 21.14 25.62
N GLU A 673 -28.83 20.43 26.35
CA GLU A 673 -27.40 20.72 26.49
C GLU A 673 -26.55 19.92 25.50
N LYS A 674 -27.17 19.05 24.69
CA LYS A 674 -26.49 18.31 23.62
C LYS A 674 -25.83 19.30 22.68
N LEU A 675 -24.51 19.19 22.61
CA LEU A 675 -23.71 20.06 21.79
C LEU A 675 -23.67 19.52 20.33
N PRO A 676 -23.85 20.38 19.29
CA PRO A 676 -23.71 19.96 17.88
C PRO A 676 -22.31 19.44 17.52
N GLU A 677 -22.21 18.79 16.34
CA GLU A 677 -20.95 18.32 15.76
C GLU A 677 -19.98 19.47 15.48
N LEU A 678 -18.70 19.25 15.81
CA LEU A 678 -17.64 20.25 15.71
C LEU A 678 -16.91 20.20 14.38
N PHE A 679 -16.31 21.32 14.00
CA PHE A 679 -15.34 21.37 12.92
C PHE A 679 -14.14 20.46 13.21
N ALA A 680 -13.67 20.41 14.46
CA ALA A 680 -12.63 19.47 14.90
C ALA A 680 -13.01 18.01 14.63
N ASP A 681 -14.28 17.64 14.85
CA ASP A 681 -14.77 16.29 14.57
C ASP A 681 -14.87 16.05 13.06
N ALA A 682 -15.35 17.04 12.31
CA ALA A 682 -15.41 16.99 10.86
C ALA A 682 -14.03 17.02 10.18
N MET A 683 -12.97 17.43 10.89
CA MET A 683 -11.58 17.40 10.40
C MET A 683 -10.95 16.00 10.48
N MET A 684 -11.52 15.10 11.28
CA MET A 684 -11.11 13.71 11.35
C MET A 684 -11.58 12.97 10.09
N ASP A 685 -10.62 12.44 9.34
CA ASP A 685 -10.73 11.89 7.98
C ASP A 685 -11.57 12.74 7.03
N ILE A 686 -11.48 14.07 7.13
CA ILE A 686 -12.19 15.00 6.23
C ILE A 686 -11.85 14.76 4.75
N ASN A 687 -10.69 14.15 4.53
CA ASN A 687 -10.19 13.82 3.22
C ASN A 687 -10.64 12.44 2.73
N ASN A 688 -11.25 11.60 3.59
CA ASN A 688 -11.70 10.23 3.32
C ASN A 688 -10.59 9.29 2.80
N VAL A 689 -9.35 9.54 3.20
CA VAL A 689 -8.17 8.79 2.74
C VAL A 689 -7.94 7.54 3.59
N GLY A 690 -8.99 6.90 4.14
CA GLY A 690 -8.89 5.64 4.92
C GLY A 690 -8.58 4.37 4.11
N GLY A 691 -8.57 3.17 4.69
CA GLY A 691 -8.15 1.94 4.01
C GLY A 691 -9.09 1.39 2.91
N PRO A 692 -8.98 0.10 2.53
CA PRO A 692 -9.45 -0.43 1.24
C PRO A 692 -10.92 -0.20 0.90
N ASN A 693 -11.82 -0.37 1.87
CA ASN A 693 -13.25 -0.13 1.66
C ASN A 693 -13.64 1.34 1.48
N LYS A 694 -12.84 2.29 1.97
CA LYS A 694 -13.13 3.75 1.89
C LYS A 694 -12.49 4.40 0.66
N ARG A 695 -11.27 3.98 0.31
CA ARG A 695 -10.56 4.51 -0.85
C ARG A 695 -10.97 3.79 -2.14
N LYS A 696 -11.62 4.53 -3.04
CA LYS A 696 -11.91 4.07 -4.42
C LYS A 696 -10.67 3.59 -5.19
N GLY A 697 -9.48 4.12 -4.84
CA GLY A 697 -8.20 3.72 -5.43
C GLY A 697 -7.88 2.22 -5.29
N TRP A 698 -8.39 1.55 -4.25
CA TRP A 698 -8.16 0.12 -4.02
C TRP A 698 -8.96 -0.79 -4.94
N ARG A 699 -10.04 -0.29 -5.57
CA ARG A 699 -10.78 -1.04 -6.59
C ARG A 699 -11.23 -2.43 -6.11
N MET A 700 -11.61 -2.55 -4.84
CA MET A 700 -11.93 -3.83 -4.17
C MET A 700 -12.96 -4.68 -4.91
N GLN A 701 -13.92 -4.07 -5.62
CA GLN A 701 -14.86 -4.79 -6.47
C GLN A 701 -14.16 -5.70 -7.50
N TYR A 702 -13.08 -5.23 -8.14
CA TYR A 702 -12.33 -6.01 -9.13
C TYR A 702 -11.52 -7.14 -8.50
N SER A 703 -11.05 -6.97 -7.26
CA SER A 703 -10.41 -8.04 -6.51
C SER A 703 -11.41 -9.11 -6.08
N LEU A 704 -12.64 -8.73 -5.73
CA LEU A 704 -13.64 -9.67 -5.21
C LEU A 704 -14.46 -10.36 -6.32
N ASP A 705 -14.46 -9.83 -7.55
CA ASP A 705 -15.28 -10.35 -8.66
C ASP A 705 -15.02 -11.83 -9.00
N GLY A 706 -13.79 -12.31 -8.78
CA GLY A 706 -13.43 -13.72 -8.95
C GLY A 706 -14.15 -14.69 -8.00
N HIS A 707 -14.71 -14.18 -6.91
CA HIS A 707 -15.42 -14.95 -5.88
C HIS A 707 -16.94 -14.88 -6.01
N TYR A 708 -17.47 -14.01 -6.88
CA TYR A 708 -18.91 -13.89 -7.05
C TYR A 708 -19.48 -15.14 -7.74
N VAL A 709 -20.64 -15.58 -7.24
CA VAL A 709 -21.39 -16.69 -7.81
C VAL A 709 -22.49 -16.12 -8.70
N TRP A 710 -22.50 -16.54 -9.96
CA TRP A 710 -23.39 -16.02 -10.99
C TRP A 710 -24.44 -17.07 -11.36
N ASP A 711 -25.69 -16.64 -11.46
CA ASP A 711 -26.77 -17.44 -12.02
C ASP A 711 -26.67 -17.50 -13.55
N LYS A 712 -27.46 -18.38 -14.17
CA LYS A 712 -27.44 -18.61 -15.63
C LYS A 712 -27.78 -17.37 -16.47
N ASP A 713 -28.46 -16.39 -15.88
CA ASP A 713 -28.84 -15.13 -16.50
C ASP A 713 -27.83 -14.00 -16.27
N ASN A 714 -26.65 -14.33 -15.73
CA ASN A 714 -25.59 -13.40 -15.34
C ASN A 714 -26.01 -12.41 -14.23
N THR A 715 -27.02 -12.73 -13.43
CA THR A 715 -27.26 -12.03 -12.15
C THR A 715 -26.44 -12.68 -11.03
N ILE A 716 -26.13 -11.91 -9.99
CA ILE A 716 -25.38 -12.41 -8.83
C ILE A 716 -26.33 -13.25 -7.98
N ASN A 717 -25.95 -14.51 -7.71
CA ASN A 717 -26.59 -15.33 -6.71
C ASN A 717 -26.20 -14.82 -5.32
N ALA A 718 -27.11 -14.09 -4.68
CA ALA A 718 -26.79 -13.34 -3.47
C ALA A 718 -26.46 -14.24 -2.26
N PRO A 719 -27.18 -15.34 -1.97
CA PRO A 719 -26.84 -16.27 -0.89
C PRO A 719 -25.43 -16.87 -1.04
N GLU A 720 -25.12 -17.41 -2.22
CA GLU A 720 -23.84 -18.11 -2.44
C GLU A 720 -22.67 -17.13 -2.52
N THR A 721 -22.90 -15.93 -3.08
CA THR A 721 -21.89 -14.86 -3.07
C THR A 721 -21.64 -14.36 -1.65
N PHE A 722 -22.68 -14.20 -0.82
CA PHE A 722 -22.49 -13.81 0.58
C PHE A 722 -21.65 -14.82 1.35
N LYS A 723 -21.87 -16.13 1.16
CA LYS A 723 -21.04 -17.21 1.75
C LYS A 723 -19.57 -17.08 1.34
N ALA A 724 -19.30 -16.78 0.08
CA ALA A 724 -17.93 -16.54 -0.40
C ALA A 724 -17.29 -15.30 0.26
N MET A 725 -18.02 -14.18 0.35
CA MET A 725 -17.52 -12.96 1.00
C MET A 725 -17.27 -13.16 2.50
N GLU A 726 -18.15 -13.90 3.16
CA GLU A 726 -18.04 -14.24 4.58
C GLU A 726 -16.79 -15.08 4.89
N ALA A 727 -16.41 -15.99 3.98
CA ALA A 727 -15.21 -16.80 4.10
C ALA A 727 -13.93 -15.94 4.14
N ILE A 728 -13.92 -14.84 3.35
CA ILE A 728 -12.83 -13.85 3.32
C ILE A 728 -12.81 -13.04 4.62
N GLY A 729 -13.95 -12.49 5.05
CA GLY A 729 -14.07 -11.76 6.31
C GLY A 729 -14.86 -10.45 6.19
N TYR A 730 -14.76 -9.62 7.24
CA TYR A 730 -15.56 -8.41 7.37
C TYR A 730 -15.48 -7.46 6.17
N GLU A 731 -14.29 -7.15 5.64
CA GLU A 731 -14.16 -6.16 4.56
C GLU A 731 -14.93 -6.59 3.30
N ALA A 732 -14.92 -7.88 2.96
CA ALA A 732 -15.65 -8.41 1.81
C ALA A 732 -17.18 -8.40 2.06
N VAL A 733 -17.62 -8.70 3.28
CA VAL A 733 -19.04 -8.61 3.69
C VAL A 733 -19.54 -7.17 3.65
N ALA A 734 -18.76 -6.23 4.20
CA ALA A 734 -19.07 -4.81 4.16
C ALA A 734 -19.12 -4.30 2.72
N ASN A 735 -18.17 -4.69 1.88
CA ASN A 735 -18.18 -4.36 0.46
C ASN A 735 -19.45 -4.86 -0.24
N PHE A 736 -19.84 -6.12 0.00
CA PHE A 736 -21.07 -6.71 -0.54
C PHE A 736 -22.34 -5.95 -0.16
N ILE A 737 -22.41 -5.44 1.08
CA ILE A 737 -23.55 -4.71 1.62
C ILE A 737 -23.56 -3.25 1.14
N ASP A 738 -22.42 -2.55 1.27
CA ASP A 738 -22.35 -1.10 1.10
C ASP A 738 -22.32 -0.66 -0.38
N THR A 739 -21.94 -1.56 -1.29
CA THR A 739 -21.95 -1.30 -2.75
C THR A 739 -23.25 -1.73 -3.45
N ASP A 740 -24.26 -2.19 -2.69
CA ASP A 740 -25.53 -2.71 -3.22
C ASP A 740 -25.33 -3.81 -4.30
N LEU A 741 -24.28 -4.64 -4.19
CA LEU A 741 -23.91 -5.65 -5.21
C LEU A 741 -25.05 -6.63 -5.55
N MET A 742 -25.85 -7.01 -4.56
CA MET A 742 -27.03 -7.87 -4.74
C MET A 742 -28.15 -7.24 -5.58
N GLY A 743 -28.08 -5.93 -5.83
CA GLY A 743 -29.01 -5.18 -6.67
C GLY A 743 -30.31 -4.79 -5.95
N LYS A 744 -30.80 -3.59 -6.30
CA LYS A 744 -32.05 -3.05 -5.73
C LYS A 744 -33.29 -3.90 -6.04
N THR A 745 -33.25 -4.67 -7.14
CA THR A 745 -34.37 -5.53 -7.57
C THR A 745 -34.61 -6.69 -6.60
N LEU A 746 -33.54 -7.35 -6.14
CA LEU A 746 -33.63 -8.43 -5.15
C LEU A 746 -34.19 -7.90 -3.83
N LEU A 747 -33.64 -6.79 -3.32
CA LEU A 747 -34.01 -6.24 -2.02
C LEU A 747 -35.49 -5.83 -1.94
N LYS A 748 -36.04 -5.26 -3.01
CA LYS A 748 -37.47 -4.86 -3.05
C LYS A 748 -38.43 -5.99 -3.42
N ALA A 749 -37.92 -7.15 -3.87
CA ALA A 749 -38.76 -8.23 -4.37
C ALA A 749 -39.75 -8.74 -3.30
N THR A 750 -41.00 -8.94 -3.69
CA THR A 750 -42.06 -9.54 -2.87
C THR A 750 -42.55 -10.82 -3.54
N GLU A 751 -43.21 -11.71 -2.78
CA GLU A 751 -43.83 -12.92 -3.34
C GLU A 751 -44.84 -12.61 -4.45
N SER A 752 -45.45 -11.41 -4.42
CA SER A 752 -46.41 -10.95 -5.42
C SER A 752 -45.78 -10.31 -6.67
N THR A 753 -44.55 -9.79 -6.58
CA THR A 753 -43.90 -9.02 -7.67
C THR A 753 -42.81 -9.81 -8.38
N ASN A 754 -41.97 -10.52 -7.63
CA ASN A 754 -40.95 -11.41 -8.15
C ASN A 754 -40.70 -12.57 -7.18
N PRO A 755 -41.49 -13.67 -7.29
CA PRO A 755 -41.42 -14.79 -6.37
C PRO A 755 -40.03 -15.45 -6.28
N VAL A 756 -39.29 -15.50 -7.40
CA VAL A 756 -37.96 -16.13 -7.47
C VAL A 756 -36.96 -15.33 -6.64
N GLN A 757 -36.87 -14.02 -6.88
CA GLN A 757 -35.98 -13.14 -6.11
C GLN A 757 -36.44 -12.97 -4.66
N ALA A 758 -37.75 -13.02 -4.38
CA ALA A 758 -38.24 -13.01 -3.01
C ALA A 758 -37.81 -14.26 -2.23
N LYS A 759 -37.82 -15.43 -2.88
CA LYS A 759 -37.31 -16.68 -2.32
C LYS A 759 -35.81 -16.62 -2.07
N GLU A 760 -35.03 -16.19 -3.07
CA GLU A 760 -33.57 -16.02 -2.95
C GLU A 760 -33.20 -15.07 -1.79
N LYS A 761 -33.89 -13.93 -1.69
CA LYS A 761 -33.74 -13.00 -0.57
C LYS A 761 -34.05 -13.68 0.78
N LYS A 762 -35.13 -14.45 0.87
CA LYS A 762 -35.48 -15.16 2.11
C LYS A 762 -34.43 -16.21 2.47
N GLU A 763 -33.84 -16.89 1.48
CA GLU A 763 -32.73 -17.84 1.70
C GLU A 763 -31.47 -17.15 2.24
N LEU A 764 -31.09 -15.99 1.67
CA LEU A 764 -30.00 -15.16 2.19
C LEU A 764 -30.27 -14.74 3.64
N PHE A 765 -31.46 -14.21 3.92
CA PHE A 765 -31.82 -13.72 5.26
C PHE A 765 -31.86 -14.85 6.28
N ARG A 766 -32.39 -16.02 5.90
CA ARG A 766 -32.38 -17.22 6.72
C ARG A 766 -30.98 -17.66 7.06
N TYR A 767 -30.08 -17.70 6.08
CA TYR A 767 -28.68 -18.05 6.30
C TYR A 767 -28.02 -17.12 7.33
N ILE A 768 -28.11 -15.81 7.08
CA ILE A 768 -27.51 -14.78 7.94
C ILE A 768 -28.10 -14.83 9.36
N PHE A 769 -29.44 -14.88 9.46
CA PHE A 769 -30.13 -14.82 10.73
C PHE A 769 -29.82 -16.03 11.60
N ARG A 770 -29.90 -17.24 11.03
CA ARG A 770 -29.56 -18.48 11.73
C ARG A 770 -28.14 -18.43 12.29
N LYS A 771 -27.20 -17.90 11.52
CA LYS A 771 -25.77 -17.93 11.85
C LYS A 771 -25.37 -16.86 12.88
N TYR A 772 -25.89 -15.64 12.74
CA TYR A 772 -25.43 -14.48 13.52
C TYR A 772 -26.44 -13.92 14.52
N PHE A 773 -27.74 -14.01 14.23
CA PHE A 773 -28.78 -13.43 15.06
C PHE A 773 -29.30 -14.41 16.11
N SER A 774 -29.36 -15.70 15.78
CA SER A 774 -29.74 -16.73 16.74
C SER A 774 -28.62 -16.97 17.77
N ASP A 775 -28.96 -16.92 19.05
CA ASP A 775 -28.01 -17.28 20.12
C ASP A 775 -27.56 -18.73 20.01
N ASN A 776 -28.44 -19.62 19.52
CA ASN A 776 -28.13 -21.02 19.25
C ASN A 776 -28.58 -21.41 17.81
N PRO A 777 -27.66 -21.43 16.84
CA PRO A 777 -27.95 -21.75 15.44
C PRO A 777 -28.58 -23.15 15.20
N ASP A 778 -28.33 -24.10 16.11
CA ASP A 778 -28.86 -25.47 16.02
C ASP A 778 -30.33 -25.56 16.45
N LYS A 779 -30.81 -24.57 17.21
CA LYS A 779 -32.19 -24.46 17.67
C LYS A 779 -33.02 -23.43 16.89
N PHE A 780 -32.48 -22.90 15.79
CA PHE A 780 -33.16 -21.91 14.96
C PHE A 780 -34.51 -22.44 14.44
N GLN A 781 -35.56 -21.62 14.57
CA GLN A 781 -36.85 -21.86 13.93
C GLN A 781 -37.16 -20.76 12.92
N GLU A 782 -37.80 -21.12 11.81
CA GLU A 782 -38.19 -20.16 10.76
C GLU A 782 -39.10 -19.04 11.32
N SER A 783 -39.91 -19.36 12.34
CA SER A 783 -40.75 -18.40 13.06
C SER A 783 -39.94 -17.28 13.73
N ASP A 784 -38.70 -17.52 14.15
CA ASP A 784 -37.85 -16.50 14.77
C ASP A 784 -37.46 -15.43 13.75
N LEU A 785 -37.08 -15.86 12.54
CA LEU A 785 -36.80 -14.97 11.41
C LEU A 785 -38.05 -14.19 11.01
N ASP A 786 -39.17 -14.87 10.81
CA ASP A 786 -40.42 -14.23 10.38
C ASP A 786 -40.90 -13.21 11.43
N ASN A 787 -40.75 -13.51 12.73
CA ASN A 787 -41.03 -12.59 13.83
C ASN A 787 -40.09 -11.37 13.84
N TYR A 788 -38.80 -11.59 13.56
CA TYR A 788 -37.81 -10.51 13.47
C TYR A 788 -38.12 -9.58 12.29
N LEU A 789 -38.31 -10.13 11.09
CA LEU A 789 -38.66 -9.38 9.89
C LEU A 789 -39.97 -8.62 10.05
N SER A 790 -40.96 -9.20 10.74
CA SER A 790 -42.24 -8.52 11.04
C SER A 790 -42.06 -7.31 11.94
N LYS A 791 -41.17 -7.37 12.94
CA LYS A 791 -40.84 -6.22 13.79
C LYS A 791 -40.06 -5.18 13.00
N LEU A 792 -39.03 -5.61 12.26
CA LEU A 792 -38.18 -4.73 11.47
C LEU A 792 -38.95 -4.00 10.36
N ARG A 793 -40.01 -4.62 9.85
CA ARG A 793 -40.94 -4.00 8.90
C ARG A 793 -41.59 -2.75 9.46
N VAL A 794 -41.91 -2.70 10.75
CA VAL A 794 -42.48 -1.51 11.40
C VAL A 794 -41.45 -0.36 11.35
N ASP A 795 -40.19 -0.67 11.60
CA ASP A 795 -39.09 0.31 11.52
C ASP A 795 -38.84 0.75 10.07
N GLY A 796 -38.91 -0.18 9.11
CA GLY A 796 -38.88 0.11 7.68
C GLY A 796 -40.01 1.05 7.25
N GLU A 797 -41.25 0.79 7.69
CA GLU A 797 -42.39 1.69 7.44
C GLU A 797 -42.15 3.09 8.02
N ASN A 798 -41.60 3.17 9.24
CA ASN A 798 -41.27 4.44 9.89
C ASN A 798 -40.18 5.22 9.13
N GLU A 799 -39.14 4.55 8.63
CA GLU A 799 -38.08 5.17 7.82
C GLU A 799 -38.62 5.69 6.48
N VAL A 800 -39.45 4.92 5.78
CA VAL A 800 -40.13 5.41 4.57
C VAL A 800 -40.95 6.67 4.88
N LEU A 801 -41.69 6.68 6.00
CA LEU A 801 -42.47 7.84 6.44
C LEU A 801 -41.59 9.05 6.82
N LYS A 802 -40.44 8.82 7.46
CA LYS A 802 -39.45 9.86 7.81
C LYS A 802 -38.88 10.49 6.53
N ASN A 803 -38.51 9.68 5.55
CA ASN A 803 -38.02 10.13 4.25
C ASN A 803 -39.08 10.94 3.46
N ILE A 804 -40.37 10.57 3.55
CA ILE A 804 -41.50 11.35 3.00
C ILE A 804 -41.60 12.74 3.66
N LYS A 805 -41.42 12.82 4.98
CA LYS A 805 -41.53 14.08 5.74
C LYS A 805 -40.34 15.01 5.53
N LYS A 806 -39.11 14.51 5.55
CA LYS A 806 -37.85 15.29 5.43
C LYS A 806 -37.75 16.06 4.09
N ASN A 807 -38.47 15.61 3.06
CA ASN A 807 -38.51 16.20 1.72
C ASN A 807 -39.72 17.14 1.44
N ASN A 808 -40.23 17.86 2.46
CA ASN A 808 -41.38 18.77 2.33
C ASN A 808 -42.63 18.12 1.69
N GLY A 809 -43.03 16.95 2.17
CA GLY A 809 -44.22 16.24 1.67
C GLY A 809 -44.08 15.75 0.22
N SER A 810 -42.85 15.53 -0.22
CA SER A 810 -42.52 15.07 -1.56
C SER A 810 -41.26 14.21 -1.56
N ALA A 811 -41.29 13.07 -0.85
CA ALA A 811 -40.30 12.05 -1.15
C ALA A 811 -40.51 11.58 -2.58
N SER A 812 -39.39 11.58 -3.29
CA SER A 812 -39.14 10.74 -4.42
C SER A 812 -38.97 9.32 -3.84
N ILE A 813 -39.92 8.42 -4.08
CA ILE A 813 -39.77 7.00 -3.79
C ILE A 813 -39.29 6.38 -5.09
N GLY A 814 -38.00 6.02 -5.12
CA GLY A 814 -37.34 5.64 -6.35
C GLY A 814 -37.91 4.39 -7.03
N ILE A 815 -38.67 3.53 -6.33
CA ILE A 815 -38.92 2.18 -6.84
C ILE A 815 -40.27 1.59 -6.39
N GLY A 816 -41.18 1.33 -7.34
CA GLY A 816 -42.31 0.41 -7.16
C GLY A 816 -43.47 0.91 -6.28
N SER A 817 -44.26 -0.04 -5.80
CA SER A 817 -45.40 0.14 -4.89
C SER A 817 -44.93 0.48 -3.46
N TRP A 818 -45.86 0.98 -2.62
CA TRP A 818 -45.61 1.19 -1.18
C TRP A 818 -45.02 -0.06 -0.52
N GLU A 819 -45.54 -1.23 -0.88
CA GLU A 819 -45.12 -2.51 -0.36
C GLU A 819 -43.68 -2.86 -0.74
N GLU A 820 -43.31 -2.65 -2.00
CA GLU A 820 -41.93 -2.84 -2.48
C GLU A 820 -40.97 -1.88 -1.77
N GLN A 821 -41.37 -0.63 -1.52
CA GLN A 821 -40.52 0.33 -0.80
C GLN A 821 -40.34 -0.04 0.68
N VAL A 822 -41.43 -0.39 1.37
CA VAL A 822 -41.35 -0.88 2.76
C VAL A 822 -40.46 -2.11 2.82
N THR A 823 -40.63 -3.03 1.88
CA THR A 823 -39.80 -4.24 1.78
C THR A 823 -38.33 -3.89 1.53
N TYR A 824 -38.05 -2.93 0.65
CA TYR A 824 -36.70 -2.47 0.35
C TYR A 824 -36.02 -1.86 1.59
N GLU A 825 -36.67 -0.93 2.30
CA GLU A 825 -36.10 -0.34 3.53
C GLU A 825 -35.95 -1.38 4.64
N THR A 826 -36.92 -2.28 4.81
CA THR A 826 -36.82 -3.40 5.77
C THR A 826 -35.60 -4.27 5.45
N SER A 827 -35.40 -4.58 4.17
CA SER A 827 -34.28 -5.40 3.71
C SER A 827 -32.94 -4.67 3.92
N LYS A 828 -32.88 -3.35 3.68
CA LYS A 828 -31.70 -2.53 3.98
C LYS A 828 -31.39 -2.50 5.48
N LEU A 829 -32.40 -2.33 6.33
CA LEU A 829 -32.22 -2.38 7.79
C LEU A 829 -31.68 -3.74 8.22
N PHE A 830 -32.19 -4.84 7.64
CA PHE A 830 -31.71 -6.20 7.93
C PHE A 830 -30.23 -6.34 7.56
N MET A 831 -29.84 -5.91 6.36
CA MET A 831 -28.45 -5.97 5.90
C MET A 831 -27.53 -5.05 6.72
N LYS A 832 -28.01 -3.89 7.17
CA LYS A 832 -27.26 -3.02 8.08
C LYS A 832 -27.02 -3.69 9.44
N ASN A 833 -28.07 -4.25 10.04
CA ASN A 833 -27.97 -4.98 11.31
C ASN A 833 -27.07 -6.21 11.17
N THR A 834 -27.02 -6.84 9.98
CA THR A 834 -26.10 -7.95 9.70
C THR A 834 -24.65 -7.57 9.98
N LYS A 835 -24.19 -6.36 9.61
CA LYS A 835 -22.84 -5.89 9.93
C LYS A 835 -22.60 -5.89 11.45
N ALA A 836 -23.54 -5.39 12.24
CA ALA A 836 -23.41 -5.33 13.70
C ALA A 836 -23.41 -6.72 14.36
N TYR A 837 -24.31 -7.60 13.93
CA TYR A 837 -24.39 -8.97 14.45
C TYR A 837 -23.18 -9.83 14.06
N TYR A 838 -22.65 -9.65 12.85
CA TYR A 838 -21.41 -10.29 12.39
C TYR A 838 -20.24 -9.92 13.32
N VAL A 839 -20.05 -8.62 13.58
CA VAL A 839 -19.00 -8.11 14.48
C VAL A 839 -19.18 -8.68 15.89
N ALA A 840 -20.39 -8.64 16.43
CA ALA A 840 -20.68 -9.16 17.76
C ALA A 840 -20.43 -10.67 17.89
N ALA A 841 -20.54 -11.43 16.80
CA ALA A 841 -20.32 -12.88 16.81
C ALA A 841 -18.84 -13.25 16.68
N ARG A 842 -18.05 -12.50 15.91
CA ARG A 842 -16.66 -12.85 15.56
C ARG A 842 -15.61 -12.07 16.31
N MET A 843 -15.84 -10.79 16.52
CA MET A 843 -14.91 -9.88 17.20
C MET A 843 -15.64 -8.92 18.15
N PRO A 844 -16.37 -9.44 19.16
CA PRO A 844 -17.21 -8.63 20.04
C PRO A 844 -16.45 -7.55 20.81
N SER A 845 -15.14 -7.74 21.07
CA SER A 845 -14.31 -6.72 21.73
C SER A 845 -14.26 -5.40 20.96
N LYS A 846 -14.47 -5.43 19.63
CA LYS A 846 -14.39 -4.25 18.76
C LYS A 846 -15.32 -3.12 19.21
N PHE A 847 -16.54 -3.44 19.68
CA PHE A 847 -17.50 -2.43 20.15
C PHE A 847 -17.05 -1.71 21.43
N LEU A 848 -16.21 -2.34 22.24
CA LEU A 848 -15.60 -1.70 23.40
C LEU A 848 -14.40 -0.86 22.96
N ARG A 849 -13.56 -1.43 22.07
CA ARG A 849 -12.30 -0.82 21.64
C ARG A 849 -12.49 0.47 20.83
N ILE A 850 -13.52 0.61 20.00
CA ILE A 850 -13.74 1.82 19.17
C ILE A 850 -14.43 2.98 19.92
N ASP A 851 -14.99 2.72 21.09
CA ASP A 851 -15.82 3.69 21.80
C ASP A 851 -14.98 4.66 22.62
N ARG A 852 -15.41 5.93 22.66
CA ARG A 852 -14.66 7.04 23.26
C ARG A 852 -15.53 7.84 24.19
N ASN A 853 -15.00 8.28 25.34
CA ASN A 853 -15.75 9.09 26.29
C ASN A 853 -16.35 10.33 25.62
N ARG A 854 -15.56 11.03 24.79
CA ARG A 854 -16.01 12.25 24.09
C ARG A 854 -17.20 12.04 23.14
N PHE A 855 -17.37 10.82 22.62
CA PHE A 855 -18.46 10.47 21.69
C PHE A 855 -19.63 9.74 22.35
N THR A 856 -19.57 9.47 23.65
CA THR A 856 -20.71 8.94 24.40
C THR A 856 -21.51 10.06 25.06
N GLU A 857 -22.79 9.82 25.24
CA GLU A 857 -23.72 10.78 25.83
C GLU A 857 -23.42 11.06 27.31
N ASP A 858 -22.98 10.04 28.04
CA ASP A 858 -22.65 10.11 29.47
C ASP A 858 -21.17 10.36 29.76
N GLY A 859 -20.34 10.52 28.71
CA GLY A 859 -18.91 10.76 28.86
C GLY A 859 -18.13 9.56 29.38
N VAL A 860 -18.69 8.35 29.30
CA VAL A 860 -18.02 7.11 29.69
C VAL A 860 -18.15 6.06 28.57
N SER A 861 -17.02 5.60 28.06
CA SER A 861 -16.91 4.60 27.00
C SER A 861 -17.40 3.24 27.50
N ARG A 862 -17.81 2.38 26.57
CA ARG A 862 -18.15 0.97 26.88
C ARG A 862 -16.99 0.20 27.51
N TRP A 863 -15.75 0.50 27.10
CA TRP A 863 -14.55 -0.08 27.71
C TRP A 863 -14.48 0.26 29.20
N GLU A 864 -14.59 1.55 29.55
CA GLU A 864 -14.50 2.04 30.92
C GLU A 864 -15.68 1.56 31.78
N LYS A 865 -16.89 1.46 31.21
CA LYS A 865 -18.06 0.85 31.88
C LYS A 865 -17.82 -0.61 32.22
N THR A 866 -17.27 -1.37 31.27
CA THR A 866 -16.99 -2.80 31.46
C THR A 866 -15.90 -2.99 32.51
N PHE A 867 -14.82 -2.21 32.43
CA PHE A 867 -13.75 -2.22 33.43
C PHE A 867 -14.28 -1.97 34.85
N LYS A 868 -15.08 -0.91 35.05
CA LYS A 868 -15.66 -0.57 36.36
C LYS A 868 -16.54 -1.67 36.95
N GLU A 869 -17.23 -2.44 36.11
CA GLU A 869 -17.99 -3.59 36.59
C GLU A 869 -17.06 -4.70 37.07
N PHE A 870 -16.00 -5.02 36.32
CA PHE A 870 -15.03 -6.04 36.73
C PHE A 870 -14.18 -5.62 37.93
N GLU A 871 -13.86 -4.34 38.07
CA GLU A 871 -13.24 -3.77 39.27
C GLU A 871 -14.13 -4.03 40.50
N LYS A 872 -15.42 -3.74 40.38
CA LYS A 872 -16.39 -3.92 41.46
C LYS A 872 -16.70 -5.39 41.79
N GLU A 873 -16.93 -6.22 40.77
CA GLU A 873 -17.34 -7.62 40.95
C GLU A 873 -16.17 -8.55 41.27
N LYS A 874 -15.00 -8.31 40.68
CA LYS A 874 -13.84 -9.22 40.76
C LYS A 874 -12.58 -8.59 41.36
N GLY A 875 -12.57 -7.30 41.66
CA GLY A 875 -11.39 -6.60 42.18
C GLY A 875 -10.26 -6.49 41.16
N TRP A 876 -10.56 -6.53 39.86
CA TRP A 876 -9.54 -6.40 38.82
C TRP A 876 -9.05 -4.96 38.73
N ASP A 877 -7.73 -4.79 38.67
CA ASP A 877 -7.15 -3.51 38.28
C ASP A 877 -7.17 -3.31 36.76
N ARG A 878 -6.88 -2.09 36.32
CA ARG A 878 -6.89 -1.71 34.89
C ARG A 878 -5.93 -2.56 34.06
N THR A 879 -4.78 -2.92 34.64
CA THR A 879 -3.74 -3.73 33.97
C THR A 879 -4.22 -5.16 33.73
N LYS A 880 -4.83 -5.79 34.74
CA LYS A 880 -5.40 -7.13 34.62
C LYS A 880 -6.55 -7.16 33.62
N PHE A 881 -7.37 -6.12 33.60
CA PHE A 881 -8.45 -6.01 32.60
C PHE A 881 -7.89 -5.86 31.18
N ASP A 882 -6.93 -4.97 30.94
CA ASP A 882 -6.23 -4.78 29.66
C ASP A 882 -5.59 -6.08 29.15
N LEU A 883 -4.85 -6.80 30.02
CA LEU A 883 -4.28 -8.11 29.68
C LEU A 883 -5.35 -9.13 29.27
N THR A 884 -6.51 -9.13 29.94
CA THR A 884 -7.60 -10.06 29.63
C THR A 884 -8.32 -9.68 28.32
N MET A 885 -8.44 -8.39 28.03
CA MET A 885 -8.93 -7.89 26.73
C MET A 885 -7.98 -8.25 25.58
N LYS A 886 -6.67 -8.20 25.81
CA LYS A 886 -5.64 -8.64 24.85
C LYS A 886 -5.70 -10.15 24.61
N ASP A 887 -5.93 -10.94 25.65
CA ASP A 887 -6.13 -12.40 25.50
C ASP A 887 -7.45 -12.73 24.75
N LEU A 888 -8.52 -11.95 24.96
CA LEU A 888 -9.73 -12.04 24.15
C LEU A 888 -9.46 -11.67 22.68
N SER A 889 -8.66 -10.63 22.43
CA SER A 889 -8.26 -10.21 21.09
C SER A 889 -7.42 -11.28 20.37
N MET A 890 -6.52 -11.95 21.09
CA MET A 890 -5.80 -13.13 20.61
C MET A 890 -6.77 -14.24 20.23
N THR A 891 -7.78 -14.51 21.07
CA THR A 891 -8.80 -15.53 20.78
C THR A 891 -9.60 -15.23 19.52
N GLU A 892 -9.94 -13.96 19.26
CA GLU A 892 -10.59 -13.53 18.01
C GLU A 892 -9.71 -13.77 16.78
N MET A 893 -8.41 -13.48 16.87
CA MET A 893 -7.44 -13.77 15.80
C MET A 893 -7.31 -15.28 15.57
N LEU A 894 -7.25 -16.07 16.62
CA LEU A 894 -7.19 -17.53 16.55
C LEU A 894 -8.44 -18.14 15.90
N LEU A 895 -9.62 -17.57 16.13
CA LEU A 895 -10.84 -17.97 15.41
C LEU A 895 -10.70 -17.71 13.91
N ARG A 896 -10.23 -16.52 13.51
CA ARG A 896 -9.98 -16.19 12.09
C ARG A 896 -8.93 -17.12 11.47
N ARG A 897 -7.85 -17.44 12.20
CA ARG A 897 -6.85 -18.44 11.79
C ARG A 897 -7.51 -19.78 11.51
N LYS A 898 -8.31 -20.32 12.44
CA LYS A 898 -9.00 -21.61 12.28
C LYS A 898 -9.86 -21.64 11.00
N ILE A 899 -10.52 -20.52 10.68
CA ILE A 899 -11.31 -20.40 9.45
C ILE A 899 -10.42 -20.41 8.20
N SER A 900 -9.35 -19.63 8.22
CA SER A 900 -8.39 -19.50 7.11
C SER A 900 -7.70 -20.84 6.82
N GLU A 901 -7.31 -21.57 7.87
CA GLU A 901 -6.68 -22.90 7.76
C GLU A 901 -7.61 -23.91 7.11
N LYS A 902 -8.88 -23.98 7.53
CA LYS A 902 -9.84 -24.89 6.90
C LYS A 902 -10.06 -24.57 5.43
N ILE A 903 -10.12 -23.28 5.06
CA ILE A 903 -10.23 -22.87 3.65
C ILE A 903 -9.04 -23.36 2.83
N ARG A 904 -7.81 -23.12 3.33
CA ARG A 904 -6.57 -23.55 2.66
C ARG A 904 -6.45 -25.07 2.56
N GLU A 905 -6.87 -25.78 3.59
CA GLU A 905 -6.94 -27.24 3.61
C GLU A 905 -7.85 -27.76 2.47
N GLN A 906 -9.09 -27.25 2.39
CA GLN A 906 -10.04 -27.62 1.34
C GLN A 906 -9.50 -27.36 -0.08
N ILE A 907 -8.83 -26.22 -0.26
CA ILE A 907 -8.16 -25.82 -1.50
C ILE A 907 -7.03 -26.80 -1.86
N SER A 908 -6.24 -27.23 -0.88
CA SER A 908 -5.09 -28.12 -1.11
C SER A 908 -5.54 -29.49 -1.65
N PHE A 909 -6.70 -29.97 -1.19
CA PHE A 909 -7.30 -31.22 -1.62
C PHE A 909 -8.14 -31.10 -2.89
N ASP A 910 -8.73 -29.92 -3.16
CA ASP A 910 -9.58 -29.69 -4.34
C ASP A 910 -9.27 -28.33 -4.99
N LYS A 911 -8.47 -28.37 -6.08
CA LYS A 911 -8.10 -27.17 -6.86
C LYS A 911 -9.29 -26.43 -7.47
N ASN A 912 -10.46 -27.07 -7.58
CA ASN A 912 -11.69 -26.46 -8.11
C ASN A 912 -12.62 -25.97 -6.99
N TRP A 913 -12.24 -26.15 -5.73
CA TRP A 913 -13.00 -25.72 -4.57
C TRP A 913 -13.28 -24.21 -4.62
N LYS A 914 -14.45 -23.82 -4.15
CA LYS A 914 -14.90 -22.43 -4.15
C LYS A 914 -15.24 -22.00 -2.72
N LEU A 915 -14.98 -20.72 -2.41
CA LEU A 915 -15.22 -20.17 -1.07
C LEU A 915 -16.68 -20.32 -0.58
N ASN A 916 -17.66 -20.35 -1.49
CA ASN A 916 -19.06 -20.55 -1.14
C ASN A 916 -19.40 -21.98 -0.66
N GLN A 917 -18.48 -22.94 -0.83
CA GLN A 917 -18.66 -24.34 -0.42
C GLN A 917 -18.24 -24.61 1.03
N ILE A 918 -17.87 -23.57 1.79
CA ILE A 918 -17.55 -23.74 3.21
C ILE A 918 -18.78 -24.25 3.97
N ASP A 919 -18.60 -25.36 4.70
CA ASP A 919 -19.68 -26.02 5.43
C ASP A 919 -20.38 -25.05 6.41
N GLU A 920 -21.71 -25.04 6.39
CA GLU A 920 -22.53 -24.22 7.30
C GLU A 920 -22.35 -24.63 8.77
N SER A 921 -21.96 -25.88 9.04
CA SER A 921 -21.65 -26.39 10.39
C SER A 921 -20.35 -25.83 10.96
N PHE A 922 -19.56 -25.13 10.14
CA PHE A 922 -18.24 -24.69 10.53
C PHE A 922 -18.27 -23.51 11.53
N VAL A 923 -17.43 -23.65 12.56
CA VAL A 923 -17.27 -22.69 13.64
C VAL A 923 -16.87 -21.32 13.10
N SER A 924 -17.82 -20.39 13.16
CA SER A 924 -17.73 -19.04 12.57
C SER A 924 -18.05 -17.94 13.58
N ARG A 925 -18.26 -18.30 14.86
CA ARG A 925 -18.58 -17.39 15.95
C ARG A 925 -17.83 -17.80 17.21
N LEU A 926 -17.51 -16.84 18.07
CA LEU A 926 -17.01 -17.14 19.41
C LEU A 926 -18.12 -17.65 20.31
N ASN A 927 -17.81 -18.70 21.07
CA ASN A 927 -18.57 -19.18 22.22
C ASN A 927 -17.58 -19.70 23.28
N GLU A 928 -18.08 -20.08 24.45
CA GLU A 928 -17.24 -20.51 25.57
C GLU A 928 -16.38 -21.72 25.23
N ASP A 929 -16.97 -22.74 24.60
CA ASP A 929 -16.27 -23.98 24.25
C ASP A 929 -15.14 -23.69 23.27
N ILE A 930 -15.37 -22.79 22.31
CA ILE A 930 -14.38 -22.37 21.33
C ILE A 930 -13.28 -21.53 21.98
N ILE A 931 -13.61 -20.61 22.88
CA ILE A 931 -12.61 -19.82 23.61
C ILE A 931 -11.69 -20.75 24.39
N ARG A 932 -12.28 -21.71 25.11
CA ARG A 932 -11.52 -22.73 25.85
C ARG A 932 -10.67 -23.58 24.92
N GLU A 933 -11.24 -24.06 23.81
CA GLU A 933 -10.53 -24.84 22.80
C GLU A 933 -9.31 -24.07 22.28
N LEU A 934 -9.51 -22.83 21.81
CA LEU A 934 -8.47 -22.03 21.16
C LEU A 934 -7.33 -21.65 22.11
N LEU A 935 -7.65 -21.33 23.36
CA LEU A 935 -6.64 -20.94 24.36
C LEU A 935 -5.98 -22.14 25.06
N ALA A 936 -6.62 -23.32 25.07
CA ALA A 936 -6.03 -24.54 25.61
C ALA A 936 -5.22 -25.34 24.57
N LYS A 937 -5.39 -25.06 23.27
CA LYS A 937 -4.79 -25.86 22.18
C LYS A 937 -3.26 -25.83 22.23
N LYS A 938 -2.66 -27.02 22.25
CA LYS A 938 -1.21 -27.25 22.38
C LYS A 938 -0.46 -27.03 21.07
N SER A 939 0.70 -26.37 21.11
CA SER A 939 1.78 -26.60 20.12
C SER A 939 2.78 -27.59 20.72
N ASN A 940 2.93 -28.77 20.10
CA ASN A 940 4.02 -29.72 20.30
C ASN A 940 4.55 -29.95 21.75
N GLY A 941 3.73 -30.55 22.62
CA GLY A 941 4.23 -31.37 23.73
C GLY A 941 4.73 -30.69 25.02
N LYS A 942 4.48 -29.39 25.24
CA LYS A 942 4.57 -28.74 26.57
C LYS A 942 3.19 -28.20 27.02
N ASP A 943 3.08 -27.75 28.28
CA ASP A 943 1.84 -27.36 28.99
C ASP A 943 0.93 -26.34 28.24
N GLU A 944 -0.31 -26.17 28.70
CA GLU A 944 -1.36 -25.30 28.13
C GLU A 944 -0.83 -23.90 27.73
N PHE A 945 -1.23 -23.37 26.56
CA PHE A 945 -0.85 -22.03 26.06
C PHE A 945 -1.26 -20.91 27.04
N LYS A 946 -2.43 -21.05 27.69
CA LYS A 946 -2.89 -20.22 28.80
C LYS A 946 -3.31 -21.10 29.95
N SER A 947 -3.09 -20.63 31.18
CA SER A 947 -3.57 -21.34 32.37
C SER A 947 -5.10 -21.37 32.42
N SER A 948 -5.67 -22.39 33.05
CA SER A 948 -7.14 -22.50 33.16
C SER A 948 -7.80 -21.26 33.80
N LYS A 949 -7.10 -20.59 34.73
CA LYS A 949 -7.56 -19.33 35.34
C LYS A 949 -7.65 -18.19 34.32
N GLU A 950 -6.63 -18.03 33.47
CA GLU A 950 -6.63 -17.00 32.41
C GLU A 950 -7.75 -17.27 31.40
N ILE A 951 -7.97 -18.53 31.05
CA ILE A 951 -9.07 -18.93 30.17
C ILE A 951 -10.43 -18.59 30.80
N ASP A 952 -10.63 -18.88 32.09
CA ASP A 952 -11.87 -18.53 32.81
C ASP A 952 -12.10 -17.02 32.90
N ASP A 953 -11.03 -16.23 33.06
CA ASP A 953 -11.09 -14.76 33.05
C ASP A 953 -11.58 -14.24 31.69
N VAL A 954 -11.04 -14.77 30.58
CA VAL A 954 -11.45 -14.42 29.21
C VAL A 954 -12.90 -14.82 28.94
N VAL A 955 -13.32 -16.02 29.34
CA VAL A 955 -14.70 -16.49 29.19
C VAL A 955 -15.68 -15.59 29.95
N ALA A 956 -15.33 -15.18 31.18
CA ALA A 956 -16.17 -14.27 31.96
C ALA A 956 -16.32 -12.91 31.28
N LEU A 957 -15.22 -12.35 30.75
CA LEU A 957 -15.24 -11.09 30.01
C LEU A 957 -16.10 -11.19 28.75
N TRP A 958 -15.93 -12.25 27.95
CA TRP A 958 -16.73 -12.48 26.76
C TRP A 958 -18.23 -12.60 27.07
N ARG A 959 -18.61 -13.35 28.12
CA ARG A 959 -20.01 -13.47 28.57
C ARG A 959 -20.62 -12.11 28.90
N TYR A 960 -19.86 -11.28 29.63
CA TYR A 960 -20.31 -9.93 29.97
C TYR A 960 -20.54 -9.09 28.72
N ILE A 961 -19.57 -9.04 27.81
CA ILE A 961 -19.67 -8.29 26.56
C ILE A 961 -20.88 -8.75 25.74
N ARG A 962 -21.07 -10.06 25.56
CA ARG A 962 -22.22 -10.61 24.85
C ARG A 962 -23.55 -10.20 25.49
N THR A 963 -23.62 -10.24 26.82
CA THR A 963 -24.81 -9.81 27.57
C THR A 963 -25.05 -8.31 27.38
N ASP A 964 -24.02 -7.47 27.47
CA ASP A 964 -24.12 -6.02 27.28
C ASP A 964 -24.58 -5.64 25.87
N LEU A 965 -24.07 -6.30 24.83
CA LEU A 965 -24.49 -6.08 23.45
C LEU A 965 -25.93 -6.56 23.19
N GLY A 966 -26.42 -7.54 23.94
CA GLY A 966 -27.81 -8.01 23.89
C GLY A 966 -28.79 -7.13 24.67
N LYS A 967 -28.33 -6.42 25.71
CA LYS A 967 -29.16 -5.48 26.46
C LYS A 967 -29.72 -4.44 25.51
N ASP A 968 -30.96 -4.05 25.80
CA ASP A 968 -31.52 -2.85 25.20
C ASP A 968 -31.68 -2.93 23.66
N LYS A 969 -31.45 -4.11 23.07
CA LYS A 969 -31.32 -4.35 21.62
C LYS A 969 -30.27 -3.46 20.97
N PHE A 970 -29.11 -3.28 21.60
CA PHE A 970 -28.03 -2.44 21.07
C PHE A 970 -27.69 -2.76 19.61
N LEU A 971 -27.65 -4.04 19.22
CA LEU A 971 -27.32 -4.46 17.85
C LEU A 971 -28.42 -4.15 16.81
N ASP A 972 -29.68 -4.01 17.24
CA ASP A 972 -30.81 -3.69 16.34
C ASP A 972 -31.08 -2.17 16.23
N ARG A 973 -30.52 -1.37 17.16
CA ARG A 973 -30.75 0.07 17.19
C ARG A 973 -30.02 0.78 16.05
N VAL A 974 -30.78 1.51 15.24
CA VAL A 974 -30.23 2.39 14.20
C VAL A 974 -29.62 3.66 14.80
N GLU A 975 -30.23 4.22 15.86
CA GLU A 975 -29.72 5.38 16.60
C GLU A 975 -29.22 4.92 17.99
N GLY A 976 -28.00 5.30 18.36
CA GLY A 976 -27.30 4.94 19.59
C GLY A 976 -26.82 3.48 19.67
N GLY A 977 -26.98 2.70 18.60
CA GLY A 977 -26.74 1.25 18.55
C GLY A 977 -25.47 0.81 17.83
N GLY A 978 -25.34 -0.50 17.64
CA GLY A 978 -24.18 -1.14 16.97
C GLY A 978 -24.03 -0.71 15.51
N THR A 979 -25.15 -0.59 14.78
CA THR A 979 -25.16 -0.13 13.39
C THR A 979 -24.62 1.30 13.26
N GLU A 980 -25.08 2.23 14.11
CA GLU A 980 -24.59 3.61 14.09
C GLU A 980 -23.11 3.69 14.47
N LYS A 981 -22.66 2.89 15.44
CA LYS A 981 -21.25 2.87 15.86
C LYS A 981 -20.33 2.43 14.74
N ILE A 982 -20.76 1.49 13.90
CA ILE A 982 -20.02 1.08 12.70
C ILE A 982 -20.06 2.19 11.66
N ASP A 983 -21.25 2.69 11.31
CA ASP A 983 -21.42 3.70 10.24
C ASP A 983 -20.72 5.04 10.58
N ASN A 984 -20.65 5.42 11.86
CA ASN A 984 -19.97 6.63 12.33
C ASN A 984 -18.46 6.45 12.56
N TYR A 985 -17.94 5.21 12.53
CA TYR A 985 -16.50 4.99 12.67
C TYR A 985 -15.77 5.48 11.41
N THR A 986 -14.95 6.51 11.61
CA THR A 986 -14.41 7.34 10.53
C THR A 986 -13.23 6.71 9.78
N PHE A 987 -12.58 5.68 10.30
CA PHE A 987 -11.45 4.97 9.66
C PHE A 987 -11.79 3.53 9.22
N THR A 988 -10.80 2.72 8.83
CA THR A 988 -11.02 1.32 8.44
C THR A 988 -11.56 0.45 9.57
N PHE A 989 -12.66 -0.24 9.30
CA PHE A 989 -13.35 -1.09 10.28
C PHE A 989 -13.22 -2.57 9.91
N GLY A 990 -12.68 -3.41 10.80
CA GLY A 990 -12.78 -4.88 10.67
C GLY A 990 -11.78 -5.54 9.72
N LEU A 991 -10.77 -4.82 9.24
CA LEU A 991 -9.67 -5.41 8.47
C LEU A 991 -8.91 -6.47 9.30
N GLU A 992 -8.94 -6.38 10.62
CA GLU A 992 -8.39 -7.36 11.56
C GLU A 992 -9.17 -8.70 11.67
N ASP A 993 -10.34 -8.82 11.04
CA ASP A 993 -11.07 -10.10 10.85
C ASP A 993 -11.07 -10.54 9.37
N THR A 994 -10.33 -9.85 8.50
CA THR A 994 -10.25 -10.17 7.08
C THR A 994 -9.00 -10.97 6.79
N ASP A 995 -9.16 -12.09 6.06
CA ASP A 995 -8.05 -12.85 5.49
C ASP A 995 -7.65 -12.22 4.15
N ILE A 996 -6.68 -11.32 4.22
CA ILE A 996 -6.14 -10.59 3.07
C ILE A 996 -5.49 -11.52 2.04
N SER A 997 -5.11 -12.75 2.40
CA SER A 997 -4.55 -13.72 1.44
C SER A 997 -5.59 -14.28 0.47
N LEU A 998 -6.88 -14.13 0.78
CA LEU A 998 -7.98 -14.54 -0.07
C LEU A 998 -8.45 -13.42 -1.01
N ILE A 999 -7.77 -12.27 -1.03
CA ILE A 999 -8.09 -11.12 -1.88
C ILE A 999 -7.00 -10.98 -2.96
N PRO A 1000 -7.29 -11.17 -4.25
CA PRO A 1000 -6.31 -11.02 -5.33
C PRO A 1000 -6.09 -9.53 -5.61
N TYR A 1001 -5.07 -8.93 -4.99
CA TYR A 1001 -4.76 -7.52 -5.18
C TYR A 1001 -4.19 -7.23 -6.56
N ARG A 1002 -3.59 -8.22 -7.25
CA ARG A 1002 -3.20 -8.06 -8.66
C ARG A 1002 -4.35 -7.67 -9.59
N GLY A 1003 -5.60 -8.00 -9.24
CA GLY A 1003 -6.80 -7.60 -10.00
C GLY A 1003 -7.07 -6.09 -10.01
N THR A 1004 -6.45 -5.34 -9.10
CA THR A 1004 -6.59 -3.88 -8.98
C THR A 1004 -5.66 -3.11 -9.94
N GLY A 1005 -4.61 -3.78 -10.43
CA GLY A 1005 -3.56 -3.25 -11.30
C GLY A 1005 -2.17 -3.20 -10.63
N PRO A 1006 -1.09 -3.07 -11.44
CA PRO A 1006 0.28 -3.27 -10.95
C PRO A 1006 0.81 -2.17 -10.03
N ARG A 1007 0.21 -0.98 -9.95
CA ARG A 1007 0.73 0.14 -9.13
C ARG A 1007 -0.25 0.57 -8.04
N MET A 1008 -1.07 -0.35 -7.53
CA MET A 1008 -2.17 -0.01 -6.63
C MET A 1008 -1.70 0.64 -5.32
N ILE A 1009 -0.69 0.09 -4.64
CA ILE A 1009 -0.19 0.63 -3.37
C ILE A 1009 0.41 2.02 -3.57
N ALA A 1010 1.36 2.15 -4.51
CA ALA A 1010 2.00 3.42 -4.82
C ALA A 1010 0.97 4.49 -5.17
N ARG A 1011 -0.05 4.14 -5.96
CA ARG A 1011 -1.17 5.03 -6.26
C ARG A 1011 -1.95 5.41 -5.01
N ALA A 1012 -2.39 4.44 -4.21
CA ALA A 1012 -3.20 4.66 -3.03
C ALA A 1012 -2.49 5.56 -2.00
N ILE A 1013 -1.16 5.45 -1.90
CA ILE A 1013 -0.33 6.28 -1.01
C ILE A 1013 -0.04 7.65 -1.64
N LYS A 1014 0.21 7.73 -2.94
CA LYS A 1014 0.41 9.02 -3.63
C LYS A 1014 -0.87 9.85 -3.69
N ASP A 1015 -2.03 9.22 -3.75
CA ASP A 1015 -3.33 9.87 -3.59
C ASP A 1015 -3.40 10.54 -2.20
N THR A 1016 -2.97 9.84 -1.14
CA THR A 1016 -2.81 10.42 0.20
C THR A 1016 -1.78 11.57 0.22
N GLY A 1017 -0.65 11.43 -0.47
CA GLY A 1017 0.35 12.50 -0.61
C GLY A 1017 -0.16 13.73 -1.37
N SER A 1018 -1.05 13.55 -2.36
CA SER A 1018 -1.71 14.66 -3.07
C SER A 1018 -2.61 15.46 -2.14
N ILE A 1019 -3.36 14.76 -1.27
CA ILE A 1019 -4.20 15.37 -0.23
C ILE A 1019 -3.35 16.10 0.81
N GLU A 1020 -2.25 15.49 1.27
CA GLU A 1020 -1.30 16.11 2.20
C GLU A 1020 -0.82 17.48 1.68
N GLN A 1021 -0.42 17.54 0.41
CA GLN A 1021 0.08 18.76 -0.22
C GLN A 1021 -1.04 19.79 -0.50
N SER A 1022 -2.20 19.33 -0.97
CA SER A 1022 -3.23 20.20 -1.55
C SER A 1022 -4.30 20.64 -0.56
N VAL A 1023 -4.54 19.86 0.50
CA VAL A 1023 -5.64 20.07 1.45
C VAL A 1023 -5.11 20.32 2.86
N THR A 1024 -4.31 19.39 3.39
CA THR A 1024 -3.90 19.41 4.80
C THR A 1024 -3.11 20.66 5.18
N GLN A 1025 -2.14 21.07 4.35
CA GLN A 1025 -1.35 22.29 4.60
C GLN A 1025 -2.21 23.55 4.71
N TRP A 1026 -3.28 23.62 3.95
CA TRP A 1026 -4.22 24.73 3.99
C TRP A 1026 -5.13 24.69 5.21
N MET A 1027 -5.58 23.51 5.63
CA MET A 1027 -6.37 23.36 6.86
C MET A 1027 -5.60 23.85 8.08
N LEU A 1028 -4.28 23.63 8.11
CA LEU A 1028 -3.39 24.14 9.16
C LEU A 1028 -3.25 25.67 9.11
N LYS A 1029 -3.15 26.26 7.91
CA LYS A 1029 -3.01 27.72 7.70
C LYS A 1029 -4.32 28.50 7.73
N MET A 1030 -5.46 27.82 7.70
CA MET A 1030 -6.78 28.43 7.54
C MET A 1030 -7.05 29.54 8.57
N PRO A 1031 -6.76 29.37 9.87
CA PRO A 1031 -7.03 30.42 10.85
C PRO A 1031 -6.28 31.72 10.57
N ASP A 1032 -5.00 31.62 10.17
CA ASP A 1032 -4.17 32.77 9.84
C ASP A 1032 -4.68 33.50 8.60
N VAL A 1033 -5.01 32.74 7.54
CA VAL A 1033 -5.54 33.31 6.29
C VAL A 1033 -6.88 34.00 6.51
N LEU A 1034 -7.79 33.41 7.30
CA LEU A 1034 -9.08 34.05 7.58
C LEU A 1034 -8.90 35.33 8.40
N SER A 1035 -7.99 35.32 9.38
CA SER A 1035 -7.64 36.51 10.16
C SER A 1035 -7.10 37.63 9.28
N GLU A 1036 -6.16 37.31 8.38
CA GLU A 1036 -5.59 38.27 7.41
C GLU A 1036 -6.67 38.85 6.48
N ILE A 1037 -7.53 38.01 5.92
CA ILE A 1037 -8.65 38.45 5.07
C ILE A 1037 -9.58 39.39 5.84
N ALA A 1038 -9.89 39.05 7.10
CA ALA A 1038 -10.77 39.83 7.95
C ALA A 1038 -10.26 41.26 8.18
N VAL A 1039 -8.94 41.46 8.32
CA VAL A 1039 -8.35 42.77 8.67
C VAL A 1039 -7.72 43.53 7.50
N SER A 1040 -7.57 42.90 6.33
CA SER A 1040 -6.88 43.47 5.16
C SER A 1040 -7.53 44.72 4.55
N GLY A 1041 -8.84 44.91 4.76
CA GLY A 1041 -9.63 45.97 4.12
C GLY A 1041 -9.86 45.78 2.60
N LYS A 1042 -9.33 44.70 2.00
CA LYS A 1042 -9.47 44.41 0.56
C LYS A 1042 -10.81 43.77 0.20
N HIS A 1043 -11.46 43.11 1.17
CA HIS A 1043 -12.73 42.38 1.00
C HIS A 1043 -12.68 41.38 -0.18
N ASP A 1044 -11.60 40.60 -0.25
CA ASP A 1044 -11.32 39.69 -1.36
C ASP A 1044 -11.51 38.22 -0.94
N PHE A 1045 -12.37 37.50 -1.65
CA PHE A 1045 -12.60 36.06 -1.44
C PHE A 1045 -11.58 35.17 -2.14
N THR A 1046 -10.77 35.72 -3.07
CA THR A 1046 -9.91 34.97 -3.99
C THR A 1046 -9.04 33.92 -3.30
N PRO A 1047 -8.35 34.21 -2.16
CA PRO A 1047 -7.53 33.19 -1.50
C PRO A 1047 -8.33 31.96 -1.03
N ILE A 1048 -9.55 32.17 -0.53
CA ILE A 1048 -10.44 31.09 -0.07
C ILE A 1048 -10.94 30.27 -1.27
N ILE A 1049 -11.28 30.95 -2.38
CA ILE A 1049 -11.77 30.31 -3.61
C ILE A 1049 -10.66 29.47 -4.26
N GLU A 1050 -9.44 29.98 -4.36
CA GLU A 1050 -8.29 29.27 -4.92
C GLU A 1050 -7.95 28.01 -4.11
N TYR A 1051 -7.99 28.12 -2.78
CA TYR A 1051 -7.85 26.96 -1.89
C TYR A 1051 -8.93 25.92 -2.16
N LEU A 1052 -10.21 26.30 -2.03
CA LEU A 1052 -11.33 25.36 -2.19
C LEU A 1052 -11.35 24.71 -3.57
N ARG A 1053 -10.93 25.43 -4.61
CA ARG A 1053 -10.78 24.87 -5.97
C ARG A 1053 -9.68 23.81 -6.02
N THR A 1054 -8.54 24.08 -5.41
CA THR A 1054 -7.39 23.15 -5.36
C THR A 1054 -7.73 21.90 -4.55
N ALA A 1055 -8.27 22.09 -3.35
CA ALA A 1055 -8.68 21.00 -2.47
C ALA A 1055 -9.79 20.14 -3.08
N LYS A 1056 -10.83 20.78 -3.64
CA LYS A 1056 -11.90 20.07 -4.35
C LYS A 1056 -11.35 19.22 -5.50
N LYS A 1057 -10.38 19.73 -6.27
CA LYS A 1057 -9.78 18.96 -7.37
C LYS A 1057 -9.08 17.71 -6.81
N ALA A 1058 -8.23 17.86 -5.81
CA ALA A 1058 -7.53 16.74 -5.19
C ALA A 1058 -8.51 15.69 -4.63
N ILE A 1059 -9.51 16.11 -3.87
CA ILE A 1059 -10.53 15.20 -3.30
C ILE A 1059 -11.38 14.55 -4.39
N ASN A 1060 -11.73 15.29 -5.45
CA ASN A 1060 -12.48 14.74 -6.57
C ASN A 1060 -11.70 13.65 -7.32
N ASP A 1061 -10.39 13.83 -7.46
CA ASP A 1061 -9.53 12.85 -8.15
C ASP A 1061 -9.41 11.53 -7.35
N VAL A 1062 -9.55 11.58 -6.02
CA VAL A 1062 -9.46 10.40 -5.13
C VAL A 1062 -10.83 9.79 -4.79
N HIS A 1063 -11.83 10.60 -4.43
CA HIS A 1063 -13.13 10.16 -3.89
C HIS A 1063 -14.32 10.41 -4.82
N GLY A 1064 -14.14 11.17 -5.89
CA GLY A 1064 -15.20 11.56 -6.83
C GLY A 1064 -15.98 12.80 -6.39
N SER A 1065 -16.96 13.19 -7.22
CA SER A 1065 -17.57 14.52 -7.17
C SER A 1065 -18.43 14.80 -5.93
N GLU A 1066 -19.11 13.77 -5.41
CA GLU A 1066 -20.02 13.91 -4.27
C GLU A 1066 -19.26 14.27 -2.99
N GLY A 1067 -18.24 13.46 -2.63
CA GLY A 1067 -17.38 13.74 -1.46
C GLY A 1067 -16.64 15.08 -1.60
N ALA A 1068 -16.22 15.45 -2.80
CA ALA A 1068 -15.58 16.75 -3.04
C ALA A 1068 -16.54 17.95 -2.87
N GLN A 1069 -17.83 17.78 -3.20
CA GLN A 1069 -18.85 18.80 -2.97
C GLN A 1069 -19.20 18.92 -1.48
N GLU A 1070 -19.34 17.80 -0.78
CA GLU A 1070 -19.56 17.77 0.67
C GLU A 1070 -18.43 18.48 1.42
N PHE A 1071 -17.18 18.15 1.09
CA PHE A 1071 -15.99 18.82 1.63
C PHE A 1071 -16.09 20.33 1.46
N ALA A 1072 -16.28 20.79 0.22
CA ALA A 1072 -16.31 22.22 -0.07
C ALA A 1072 -17.48 22.92 0.64
N TYR A 1073 -18.63 22.25 0.78
CA TYR A 1073 -19.79 22.75 1.50
C TYR A 1073 -19.50 22.94 3.00
N LYS A 1074 -18.90 21.94 3.66
CA LYS A 1074 -18.57 22.00 5.09
C LYS A 1074 -17.54 23.10 5.40
N ILE A 1075 -16.49 23.21 4.58
CA ILE A 1075 -15.50 24.29 4.73
C ILE A 1075 -16.13 25.66 4.49
N ALA A 1076 -16.94 25.81 3.43
CA ALA A 1076 -17.61 27.07 3.13
C ALA A 1076 -18.56 27.51 4.26
N GLY A 1077 -19.32 26.58 4.86
CA GLY A 1077 -20.18 26.86 6.02
C GLY A 1077 -19.40 27.36 7.23
N THR A 1078 -18.24 26.76 7.49
CA THR A 1078 -17.32 27.17 8.58
C THR A 1078 -16.77 28.58 8.35
N VAL A 1079 -16.35 28.90 7.12
CA VAL A 1079 -15.91 30.24 6.72
C VAL A 1079 -17.03 31.27 6.89
N ILE A 1080 -18.26 30.95 6.47
CA ILE A 1080 -19.41 31.83 6.66
C ILE A 1080 -19.64 32.10 8.15
N ASN A 1081 -19.64 31.05 8.99
CA ASN A 1081 -19.85 31.20 10.44
C ASN A 1081 -18.78 32.08 11.11
N TYR A 1082 -17.53 32.06 10.61
CA TYR A 1082 -16.45 32.92 11.10
C TYR A 1082 -16.73 34.41 10.85
N PHE A 1083 -17.16 34.77 9.63
CA PHE A 1083 -17.37 36.17 9.23
C PHE A 1083 -18.76 36.72 9.55
N LYS A 1084 -19.76 35.86 9.74
CA LYS A 1084 -21.17 36.26 9.84
C LYS A 1084 -21.44 37.20 11.03
N ILE A 1085 -22.11 38.30 10.73
CA ILE A 1085 -22.54 39.30 11.72
C ILE A 1085 -23.77 38.84 12.51
N ASP A 1086 -23.81 39.19 13.80
CA ASP A 1086 -24.96 39.00 14.69
C ASP A 1086 -26.26 39.54 14.10
N GLY A 1087 -27.35 38.78 14.26
CA GLY A 1087 -28.69 39.23 13.88
C GLY A 1087 -29.11 40.53 14.59
N MET A 1088 -28.70 40.71 15.85
CA MET A 1088 -29.01 41.89 16.68
C MET A 1088 -28.08 43.09 16.44
N ALA A 1089 -27.01 42.92 15.66
CA ALA A 1089 -26.12 44.02 15.28
C ALA A 1089 -26.49 44.64 13.92
N LYS A 1090 -27.49 44.08 13.23
CA LYS A 1090 -28.01 44.60 11.96
C LYS A 1090 -28.68 45.97 12.14
N PRO A 1091 -28.73 46.83 11.10
CA PRO A 1091 -28.95 48.28 11.23
C PRO A 1091 -30.19 48.72 12.03
N PHE A 1092 -31.28 47.95 12.00
CA PHE A 1092 -32.51 48.23 12.75
C PHE A 1092 -32.32 48.18 14.29
N PHE A 1093 -31.37 47.37 14.78
CA PHE A 1093 -31.03 47.24 16.21
C PHE A 1093 -29.61 47.74 16.55
N GLY A 1094 -28.80 48.05 15.53
CA GLY A 1094 -27.35 48.31 15.62
C GLY A 1094 -26.92 49.68 16.17
N LEU A 1095 -27.82 50.68 16.23
CA LEU A 1095 -27.52 52.02 16.79
C LEU A 1095 -27.01 51.96 18.25
N PHE A 1096 -27.31 50.90 19.01
CA PHE A 1096 -26.85 50.67 20.39
C PHE A 1096 -25.67 49.68 20.52
N ARG A 1097 -25.12 49.19 19.40
CA ARG A 1097 -24.03 48.19 19.36
C ARG A 1097 -22.82 48.60 18.50
N LEU A 1098 -22.76 49.87 18.07
CA LEU A 1098 -21.56 50.48 17.47
C LEU A 1098 -20.35 50.33 18.41
N GLY A 1099 -19.23 49.81 17.89
CA GLY A 1099 -17.99 49.58 18.66
C GLY A 1099 -17.92 48.27 19.45
N LYS A 1100 -19.00 47.46 19.49
CA LYS A 1100 -18.98 46.12 20.10
C LYS A 1100 -18.51 45.06 19.10
N LEU A 1101 -17.96 43.97 19.61
CA LEU A 1101 -17.63 42.77 18.82
C LEU A 1101 -18.94 42.08 18.43
N ASN A 1102 -19.17 41.87 17.14
CA ASN A 1102 -20.46 41.40 16.58
C ASN A 1102 -20.33 40.18 15.66
N SER A 1103 -19.15 39.55 15.63
CA SER A 1103 -18.84 38.36 14.83
C SER A 1103 -17.65 37.62 15.47
N ILE A 1104 -17.40 36.38 15.04
CA ILE A 1104 -16.23 35.61 15.48
C ILE A 1104 -14.94 36.25 14.97
N ALA A 1105 -14.91 36.70 13.70
CA ALA A 1105 -13.79 37.46 13.15
C ALA A 1105 -13.42 38.69 14.01
N ALA A 1106 -14.42 39.44 14.49
CA ALA A 1106 -14.18 40.59 15.36
C ALA A 1106 -13.61 40.18 16.73
N LYS A 1107 -14.03 39.03 17.28
CA LYS A 1107 -13.47 38.47 18.52
C LYS A 1107 -11.99 38.17 18.38
N TYR A 1108 -11.59 37.53 17.28
CA TYR A 1108 -10.18 37.25 16.99
C TYR A 1108 -9.34 38.52 16.81
N ALA A 1109 -9.87 39.51 16.09
CA ALA A 1109 -9.16 40.77 15.86
C ALA A 1109 -9.13 41.71 17.09
N GLY A 1110 -9.88 41.41 18.16
CA GLY A 1110 -10.02 42.26 19.34
C GLY A 1110 -10.75 43.60 19.09
N ARG A 1111 -11.30 43.82 17.90
CA ARG A 1111 -11.95 45.07 17.47
C ARG A 1111 -13.00 44.79 16.39
N SER A 1112 -13.98 45.68 16.23
CA SER A 1112 -15.05 45.53 15.23
C SER A 1112 -15.03 46.55 14.09
N THR A 1113 -14.30 47.65 14.23
CA THR A 1113 -14.31 48.78 13.28
C THR A 1113 -13.41 48.59 12.05
N ALA A 1114 -12.45 47.67 12.11
CA ALA A 1114 -11.50 47.37 11.05
C ALA A 1114 -11.51 45.88 10.68
N VAL A 1115 -12.69 45.25 10.77
CA VAL A 1115 -12.90 43.84 10.49
C VAL A 1115 -14.04 43.71 9.49
N TRP A 1116 -13.81 42.98 8.42
CA TRP A 1116 -14.85 42.62 7.47
C TRP A 1116 -15.81 41.62 8.11
N GLN A 1117 -17.07 42.01 8.25
CA GLN A 1117 -18.13 41.20 8.84
C GLN A 1117 -19.21 41.01 7.78
N TRP A 1118 -19.61 39.76 7.53
CA TRP A 1118 -20.49 39.45 6.41
C TRP A 1118 -21.96 39.57 6.83
N ASP A 1119 -22.71 40.35 6.04
CA ASP A 1119 -24.17 40.33 6.05
C ASP A 1119 -24.73 39.29 5.06
N SER A 1120 -26.05 39.20 4.92
CA SER A 1120 -26.66 38.22 4.01
C SER A 1120 -26.28 38.42 2.54
N ARG A 1121 -25.83 39.62 2.11
CA ARG A 1121 -25.39 39.90 0.73
C ARG A 1121 -23.96 39.46 0.50
N ASP A 1122 -23.08 39.64 1.47
CA ASP A 1122 -21.70 39.17 1.37
C ASP A 1122 -21.64 37.63 1.36
N ILE A 1123 -22.49 36.97 2.16
CA ILE A 1123 -22.64 35.51 2.13
C ILE A 1123 -23.15 35.06 0.75
N ASP A 1124 -24.13 35.75 0.16
CA ASP A 1124 -24.60 35.44 -1.19
C ASP A 1124 -23.51 35.63 -2.26
N ARG A 1125 -22.74 36.72 -2.19
CA ARG A 1125 -21.58 36.96 -3.09
C ARG A 1125 -20.55 35.85 -2.99
N PHE A 1126 -20.26 35.35 -1.78
CA PHE A 1126 -19.38 34.21 -1.59
C PHE A 1126 -19.96 32.94 -2.22
N CYS A 1127 -21.25 32.65 -2.02
CA CYS A 1127 -21.93 31.52 -2.69
C CYS A 1127 -21.88 31.63 -4.23
N VAL A 1128 -22.13 32.83 -4.78
CA VAL A 1128 -22.02 33.10 -6.23
C VAL A 1128 -20.58 32.90 -6.71
N ALA A 1129 -19.58 33.29 -5.92
CA ALA A 1129 -18.18 33.01 -6.24
C ALA A 1129 -17.94 31.50 -6.30
N LEU A 1130 -18.35 30.73 -5.30
CA LEU A 1130 -18.24 29.26 -5.30
C LEU A 1130 -18.89 28.62 -6.54
N GLU A 1131 -20.02 29.15 -7.00
CA GLU A 1131 -20.73 28.67 -8.19
C GLU A 1131 -20.01 29.03 -9.48
N SER A 1132 -19.57 30.28 -9.62
CA SER A 1132 -18.86 30.78 -10.80
C SER A 1132 -17.57 30.01 -11.06
N TYR A 1133 -16.85 29.64 -10.00
CA TYR A 1133 -15.64 28.81 -10.06
C TYR A 1133 -15.93 27.30 -10.10
N ARG A 1134 -17.21 26.90 -10.17
CA ARG A 1134 -17.67 25.51 -10.20
C ARG A 1134 -17.19 24.69 -9.00
N ILE A 1135 -17.04 25.32 -7.84
CA ILE A 1135 -16.72 24.67 -6.56
C ILE A 1135 -17.97 23.99 -6.01
N LEU A 1136 -19.12 24.68 -6.01
CA LEU A 1136 -20.41 24.09 -5.71
C LEU A 1136 -21.38 24.26 -6.89
N PRO A 1137 -22.26 23.28 -7.15
CA PRO A 1137 -23.33 23.47 -8.11
C PRO A 1137 -24.34 24.51 -7.57
N LEU A 1138 -24.87 25.34 -8.47
CA LEU A 1138 -25.88 26.36 -8.14
C LEU A 1138 -27.16 25.72 -7.57
N ASN A 1139 -27.66 24.70 -8.27
CA ASN A 1139 -28.93 24.05 -7.97
C ASN A 1139 -28.73 22.57 -7.66
N ALA A 1140 -29.73 21.99 -6.99
CA ALA A 1140 -29.83 20.57 -6.70
C ALA A 1140 -29.99 19.66 -7.95
N TYR A 1141 -30.12 20.24 -9.15
CA TYR A 1141 -30.42 19.52 -10.39
C TYR A 1141 -29.43 19.89 -11.50
N ASP A 1142 -28.93 18.88 -12.22
CA ASP A 1142 -28.03 19.09 -13.37
C ASP A 1142 -28.86 19.37 -14.63
N LEU A 1143 -28.93 20.64 -15.04
CA LEU A 1143 -29.69 21.03 -16.23
C LEU A 1143 -29.02 20.58 -17.55
N ASN A 1144 -27.75 20.14 -17.52
CA ASN A 1144 -26.98 19.74 -18.70
C ASN A 1144 -26.99 18.23 -18.98
N LYS A 1145 -27.46 17.38 -18.06
CA LYS A 1145 -27.78 15.96 -18.33
C LYS A 1145 -28.99 15.88 -19.28
N THR A 1146 -28.75 16.16 -20.56
CA THR A 1146 -29.62 15.88 -21.70
C THR A 1146 -28.88 14.90 -22.61
N GLU A 1147 -29.57 13.89 -23.15
CA GLU A 1147 -28.95 12.70 -23.72
C GLU A 1147 -27.91 12.98 -24.82
N ARG A 1148 -26.82 12.21 -24.76
CA ARG A 1148 -25.94 11.87 -25.89
C ARG A 1148 -26.65 11.02 -26.98
N GLY A 1149 -27.97 11.03 -27.09
CA GLY A 1149 -28.77 10.19 -27.99
C GLY A 1149 -29.83 11.02 -28.71
N LYS A 1150 -29.99 10.83 -30.03
CA LYS A 1150 -30.78 11.67 -30.93
C LYS A 1150 -32.30 11.38 -30.87
N LYS A 1151 -33.05 12.39 -31.34
CA LYS A 1151 -34.45 12.43 -31.86
C LYS A 1151 -35.55 12.44 -30.79
N ASP A 1152 -36.22 13.60 -30.67
CA ASP A 1152 -37.64 13.81 -30.29
C ASP A 1152 -37.92 14.97 -29.33
N GLY A 1153 -36.96 15.86 -29.08
CA GLY A 1153 -37.24 17.21 -28.55
C GLY A 1153 -37.98 17.27 -27.21
N LYS A 1154 -38.00 16.17 -26.44
CA LYS A 1154 -38.62 16.12 -25.11
C LYS A 1154 -37.53 16.09 -24.04
N TYR A 1155 -37.54 17.11 -23.19
CA TYR A 1155 -36.78 17.13 -21.95
C TYR A 1155 -37.28 16.02 -21.02
N ILE A 1156 -36.43 15.04 -20.72
CA ILE A 1156 -36.63 14.12 -19.59
C ILE A 1156 -35.32 14.11 -18.79
N GLY A 1157 -35.11 15.16 -17.99
CA GLY A 1157 -33.91 15.30 -17.15
C GLY A 1157 -34.06 14.54 -15.83
N GLY A 1158 -33.11 13.64 -15.54
CA GLY A 1158 -33.00 12.89 -14.28
C GLY A 1158 -33.98 11.73 -14.13
N GLN A 1159 -33.63 10.71 -13.33
CA GLN A 1159 -34.58 9.67 -12.95
C GLN A 1159 -35.78 10.33 -12.27
N LEU A 1160 -36.97 10.17 -12.89
CA LEU A 1160 -38.23 10.62 -12.32
C LEU A 1160 -38.70 9.56 -11.32
N GLU A 1161 -38.87 9.97 -10.08
CA GLU A 1161 -39.33 9.12 -9.00
C GLU A 1161 -40.75 9.48 -8.60
N ASP A 1162 -41.44 8.52 -7.98
CA ASP A 1162 -42.81 8.74 -7.57
C ASP A 1162 -42.89 9.64 -6.36
N ARG A 1163 -43.80 10.61 -6.40
CA ARG A 1163 -44.03 11.50 -5.26
C ARG A 1163 -45.14 10.94 -4.38
N TRP A 1164 -44.94 10.92 -3.06
CA TRP A 1164 -45.91 10.37 -2.12
C TRP A 1164 -46.33 11.40 -1.06
N ILE A 1165 -47.62 11.43 -0.72
CA ILE A 1165 -48.20 12.32 0.29
C ILE A 1165 -48.92 11.49 1.35
N LYS A 1166 -48.60 11.72 2.63
CA LYS A 1166 -49.37 11.17 3.77
C LYS A 1166 -50.50 12.12 4.13
N LEU A 1167 -51.73 11.70 3.90
CA LEU A 1167 -52.92 12.42 4.34
C LEU A 1167 -53.24 12.06 5.81
N PRO A 1168 -53.70 13.01 6.66
CA PRO A 1168 -53.91 12.77 8.09
C PRO A 1168 -54.89 11.62 8.40
N PHE A 1169 -55.82 11.34 7.48
CA PHE A 1169 -56.89 10.35 7.62
C PHE A 1169 -56.61 9.01 6.92
N LEU A 1170 -55.51 8.90 6.16
CA LEU A 1170 -55.10 7.65 5.54
C LEU A 1170 -53.91 7.05 6.31
N LYS A 1171 -54.02 5.76 6.66
CA LYS A 1171 -52.90 5.03 7.28
C LYS A 1171 -51.71 4.89 6.33
N LYS A 1172 -51.96 4.77 5.02
CA LYS A 1172 -50.93 4.64 3.96
C LYS A 1172 -50.83 5.93 3.14
N PRO A 1173 -49.63 6.37 2.74
CA PRO A 1173 -49.49 7.50 1.83
C PRO A 1173 -49.98 7.14 0.43
N ILE A 1174 -50.40 8.16 -0.31
CA ILE A 1174 -50.88 8.04 -1.69
C ILE A 1174 -49.85 8.57 -2.67
N ARG A 1175 -49.69 7.88 -3.80
CA ARG A 1175 -48.83 8.31 -4.92
C ARG A 1175 -49.49 9.50 -5.62
N PHE A 1176 -48.75 10.59 -5.77
CA PHE A 1176 -49.19 11.85 -6.37
C PHE A 1176 -48.12 12.41 -7.32
N GLY A 1177 -48.17 11.99 -8.58
CA GLY A 1177 -47.28 12.49 -9.64
C GLY A 1177 -45.83 11.98 -9.52
N LYS A 1178 -44.94 12.60 -10.32
CA LYS A 1178 -43.50 12.29 -10.35
C LYS A 1178 -42.67 13.52 -9.99
N LYS A 1179 -41.55 13.33 -9.29
CA LYS A 1179 -40.55 14.35 -8.95
C LYS A 1179 -39.19 13.89 -9.44
N ARG A 1180 -38.39 14.83 -9.96
CA ARG A 1180 -37.00 14.56 -10.37
C ARG A 1180 -36.13 14.25 -9.14
N HIS A 1181 -35.31 13.20 -9.23
CA HIS A 1181 -34.26 12.89 -8.25
C HIS A 1181 -33.26 14.05 -8.14
N ILE A 1182 -32.79 14.34 -6.93
CA ILE A 1182 -31.78 15.39 -6.69
C ILE A 1182 -30.44 14.90 -7.26
N ASP A 1183 -29.85 15.64 -8.20
CA ASP A 1183 -28.53 15.30 -8.76
C ASP A 1183 -27.38 15.71 -7.84
N PHE A 1184 -27.57 16.75 -7.03
CA PHE A 1184 -26.55 17.30 -6.12
C PHE A 1184 -27.13 17.62 -4.75
N GLU A 1185 -26.82 16.80 -3.75
CA GLU A 1185 -27.26 17.04 -2.37
C GLU A 1185 -26.63 18.29 -1.75
N PHE A 1186 -25.33 18.52 -2.02
CA PHE A 1186 -24.56 19.66 -1.53
C PHE A 1186 -24.41 20.72 -2.63
N ASN A 1187 -25.12 21.83 -2.46
CA ASN A 1187 -25.22 22.89 -3.47
C ASN A 1187 -25.30 24.29 -2.83
N GLY A 1188 -25.08 25.32 -3.64
CA GLY A 1188 -25.08 26.71 -3.20
C GLY A 1188 -26.42 27.19 -2.64
N ASP A 1189 -27.56 26.77 -3.23
CA ASP A 1189 -28.90 27.10 -2.71
C ASP A 1189 -29.14 26.55 -1.29
N ARG A 1190 -28.74 25.30 -1.02
CA ARG A 1190 -28.78 24.71 0.32
C ARG A 1190 -27.87 25.47 1.29
N LEU A 1191 -26.68 25.90 0.85
CA LEU A 1191 -25.75 26.68 1.68
C LEU A 1191 -26.35 28.03 2.06
N ARG A 1192 -26.96 28.75 1.11
CA ARG A 1192 -27.65 30.01 1.36
C ARG A 1192 -28.79 29.85 2.37
N LYS A 1193 -29.61 28.81 2.24
CA LYS A 1193 -30.73 28.54 3.16
C LYS A 1193 -30.24 28.27 4.58
N ASN A 1194 -29.20 27.45 4.72
CA ASN A 1194 -28.69 27.06 6.04
C ASN A 1194 -27.96 28.20 6.77
N HIS A 1195 -27.34 29.12 6.03
CA HIS A 1195 -26.60 30.24 6.63
C HIS A 1195 -27.30 31.60 6.53
N GLY A 1196 -28.55 31.66 6.07
CA GLY A 1196 -29.37 32.88 6.10
C GLY A 1196 -28.96 33.91 5.04
N ALA A 1197 -28.73 33.44 3.81
CA ALA A 1197 -28.47 34.25 2.62
C ALA A 1197 -29.48 33.96 1.50
N ASP A 1198 -30.67 33.47 1.86
CA ASP A 1198 -31.76 33.35 0.91
C ASP A 1198 -32.37 34.73 0.60
N TRP A 1199 -33.16 34.81 -0.47
CA TRP A 1199 -33.77 36.07 -0.89
C TRP A 1199 -34.59 36.73 0.23
N LYS A 1200 -35.18 35.94 1.13
CA LYS A 1200 -35.93 36.43 2.30
C LYS A 1200 -35.01 37.12 3.28
N ALA A 1201 -33.88 36.52 3.64
CA ALA A 1201 -32.89 37.12 4.52
C ALA A 1201 -32.28 38.38 3.91
N ILE A 1202 -31.95 38.37 2.60
CA ILE A 1202 -31.43 39.55 1.89
C ILE A 1202 -32.47 40.69 1.89
N THR A 1203 -33.73 40.37 1.59
CA THR A 1203 -34.82 41.37 1.60
C THR A 1203 -35.03 41.93 3.00
N PHE A 1204 -35.01 41.08 4.02
CA PHE A 1204 -35.10 41.50 5.41
C PHE A 1204 -33.95 42.44 5.81
N ASP A 1205 -32.72 42.14 5.39
CA ASP A 1205 -31.55 43.00 5.62
C ASP A 1205 -31.65 44.35 4.90
N MET A 1206 -32.11 44.35 3.64
CA MET A 1206 -32.37 45.59 2.89
C MET A 1206 -33.44 46.44 3.58
N VAL A 1207 -34.56 45.85 3.96
CA VAL A 1207 -35.63 46.55 4.69
C VAL A 1207 -35.08 47.13 5.99
N ASN A 1208 -34.31 46.35 6.77
CA ASN A 1208 -33.70 46.81 8.01
C ASN A 1208 -32.65 47.91 7.84
N GLN A 1209 -31.99 47.99 6.69
CA GLN A 1209 -31.04 49.07 6.38
C GLN A 1209 -31.76 50.40 6.10
N PHE A 1210 -32.88 50.37 5.37
CA PHE A 1210 -33.57 51.58 4.93
C PHE A 1210 -34.70 52.03 5.86
N LEU A 1211 -35.31 51.12 6.62
CA LEU A 1211 -36.43 51.43 7.51
C LEU A 1211 -36.06 52.46 8.61
N PRO A 1212 -34.89 52.39 9.28
CA PRO A 1212 -34.48 53.43 10.24
C PRO A 1212 -34.31 54.80 9.60
N LEU A 1213 -33.78 54.87 8.37
CA LEU A 1213 -33.63 56.13 7.62
C LEU A 1213 -35.00 56.69 7.23
N ALA A 1214 -35.93 55.83 6.80
CA ALA A 1214 -37.31 56.21 6.50
C ALA A 1214 -38.04 56.70 7.76
N LEU A 1215 -37.88 56.01 8.90
CA LEU A 1215 -38.44 56.43 10.19
C LEU A 1215 -37.84 57.74 10.68
N ALA A 1216 -36.51 57.92 10.57
CA ALA A 1216 -35.85 59.18 10.91
C ALA A 1216 -36.29 60.33 10.01
N PHE A 1217 -36.49 60.06 8.70
CA PHE A 1217 -37.04 61.03 7.76
C PHE A 1217 -38.50 61.38 8.08
N LEU A 1218 -39.34 60.40 8.42
CA LEU A 1218 -40.72 60.62 8.85
C LEU A 1218 -40.80 61.36 10.18
N LEU A 1219 -39.91 61.07 11.13
CA LEU A 1219 -39.80 61.77 12.40
C LEU A 1219 -39.31 63.21 12.18
N TRP A 1220 -38.29 63.42 11.35
CA TRP A 1220 -37.84 64.76 10.97
C TRP A 1220 -38.94 65.55 10.26
N LYS A 1221 -39.68 64.91 9.34
CA LYS A 1221 -40.83 65.51 8.66
C LYS A 1221 -41.93 65.86 9.66
N TYR A 1222 -42.26 64.96 10.60
CA TYR A 1222 -43.22 65.22 11.66
C TYR A 1222 -42.79 66.37 12.58
N ILE A 1223 -41.52 66.39 13.02
CA ILE A 1223 -40.95 67.47 13.83
C ILE A 1223 -40.99 68.79 13.04
N LYS A 1224 -40.60 68.77 11.77
CA LYS A 1224 -40.62 69.94 10.89
C LYS A 1224 -42.05 70.44 10.68
N ASP A 1225 -43.00 69.55 10.35
CA ASP A 1225 -44.40 69.88 10.14
C ASP A 1225 -45.02 70.44 11.44
N ALA A 1226 -44.68 69.86 12.60
CA ALA A 1226 -45.10 70.35 13.91
C ALA A 1226 -44.46 71.72 14.27
N MET A 1227 -43.20 71.95 13.89
CA MET A 1227 -42.53 73.25 14.04
C MET A 1227 -43.11 74.30 13.09
N ASP A 1228 -43.46 73.93 11.86
CA ASP A 1228 -44.11 74.82 10.89
C ASP A 1228 -45.54 75.17 11.34
N GLU A 1229 -46.23 74.24 12.01
CA GLU A 1229 -47.55 74.46 12.65
C GLU A 1229 -47.45 75.35 13.89
N ALA A 1230 -46.45 75.14 14.76
CA ALA A 1230 -46.18 75.98 15.92
C ALA A 1230 -45.74 77.41 15.56
N ASN A 1231 -45.09 77.59 14.40
CA ASN A 1231 -44.70 78.90 13.87
C ASN A 1231 -45.79 79.57 13.02
N GLY A 1232 -47.01 79.03 12.97
CA GLY A 1232 -48.14 79.63 12.24
C GLY A 1232 -47.98 79.63 10.72
N LYS A 1233 -47.15 78.74 10.15
CA LYS A 1233 -46.87 78.66 8.70
C LYS A 1233 -47.73 77.64 7.95
N LYS A 1234 -48.63 76.94 8.64
CA LYS A 1234 -49.62 76.05 8.00
C LYS A 1234 -50.84 76.87 7.55
N LYS A 1235 -51.15 76.84 6.25
CA LYS A 1235 -52.42 77.29 5.70
C LYS A 1235 -53.50 76.23 5.88
#